data_AF-A0A212KTB6-F1
#
_entry.id   AF-A0A212KTB6-F1
#
_cell.length_a   1.000
_cell.length_b   1.000
_cell.length_c   1.000
_cell.angle_alpha   90.00
_cell.angle_beta   90.00
_cell.angle_gamma   90.00
#
_symmetry.space_group_name_H-M   'P 1'
#
loop_
_entity.id
_entity.type
_entity.pdbx_description
1 polymer ?
#
loop_
_entity_poly.entity_id
_entity_poly.type
_entity_poly.pdbx_seq_one_letter_code
_entity_poly.pdbx_strand_id
1 'polypeptide(L)'
;MDASNKNIDKQNIRPSEFIEEVKPLAASVPQETDRVTQVSIEVFNHLDNQTVGSTKGKGILAKAAAKYLSYTIPKKISDLAAKMDNGKELDTFLETLLATDGDLLLKALTTMNNLDLSNDTEDNVKETIGKAAKKFIGRYEAPMRITELLRSGTADQLISYVNQLSESDTKEDSQGLNLALRSLHTSPSTKSNSILTEASQKLAIQNQIKMQGLGESTHERTHKRTPSEVTINALALLRSAANEYPDQSDQLSKCAKECEDHILIHNLSLKATKEFLNEIKSNINDLELTDLSTKLDALLTQLPEQQSSRARLHDNVYGRVYDSAMINHLVQTPPEGVKSAMNITGKAFAAWLTNLGSTESQTFRNKTLNSTVKHVHADPRSWSPKVPGLKAIEEAETYDDALNAILDLLNTEPQTGFDCIALSYLTIKLSLAVQDTVCNDLVDADGYVDTESYYKQLQAKAPWMDNCNDPYTEKIGPQTSRTNKIADATLGYEIRTNATKLKDKSAGITLRHQPAAIVGDDEMQPAVRPAVKNLLDIRGPETKKRLKNSHSKHSPKGISNSAHTALEAGLPWASGVSGSTNIALYAYRDLVKGHARNEQSDLNIHDFLLGTMMFLVYDGGHSMHEVLWTASLFDKENLKEGLNLGNTKNDQSFVSDYKSYMELQGTDTQADLTQAAKEAFDDVVNYFNKNSYYREKENTPLPDFPDSLKNNQTGDVRASTSAPPSLEKFKPTQKLFTDSIDSPSSTDWGNDLGVTLRDLDTAGGEVSIDLIGLNDALAILDEIFNSIQFTLDNGEELSIDDYSKELESIGARDESLAEHIESKLALFKNSFQKREENNSNINSPPSE
;
A
#
# COMPACT_ATOMS: atom_id res chain seq x y z
N MET A 1 -53.77 -4.40 -24.19
CA MET A 1 -54.29 -5.23 -25.30
C MET A 1 -54.18 -4.54 -26.67
N ASP A 2 -54.24 -3.21 -26.80
CA ASP A 2 -53.97 -2.54 -28.10
C ASP A 2 -52.47 -2.37 -28.44
N ALA A 3 -51.56 -2.43 -27.47
CA ALA A 3 -50.11 -2.34 -27.70
C ALA A 3 -49.50 -3.59 -28.36
N SER A 4 -50.23 -4.70 -28.47
CA SER A 4 -49.74 -5.95 -29.09
C SER A 4 -49.86 -5.97 -30.62
N ASN A 5 -50.47 -4.95 -31.25
CA ASN A 5 -50.70 -4.91 -32.70
C ASN A 5 -49.85 -3.89 -33.49
N LYS A 6 -48.84 -3.27 -32.88
CA LYS A 6 -47.86 -2.44 -33.61
C LYS A 6 -46.45 -3.01 -33.43
N ASN A 7 -45.81 -3.35 -34.54
CA ASN A 7 -44.37 -3.66 -34.61
C ASN A 7 -43.57 -2.40 -34.26
N ILE A 8 -43.35 -2.19 -32.96
CA ILE A 8 -42.40 -1.21 -32.45
C ILE A 8 -41.17 -2.00 -32.01
N ASP A 9 -40.02 -1.61 -32.53
CA ASP A 9 -38.72 -2.18 -32.20
C ASP A 9 -38.42 -1.99 -30.70
N LYS A 10 -38.40 -3.09 -29.94
CA LYS A 10 -38.54 -3.09 -28.48
C LYS A 10 -37.27 -2.76 -27.70
N GLN A 11 -36.18 -2.40 -28.38
CA GLN A 11 -34.88 -2.23 -27.72
C GLN A 11 -34.50 -0.79 -27.34
N ASN A 12 -35.29 0.24 -27.65
CA ASN A 12 -34.86 1.64 -27.42
C ASN A 12 -35.98 2.61 -27.00
N ILE A 13 -36.85 2.26 -26.04
CA ILE A 13 -37.76 3.26 -25.43
C ILE A 13 -37.08 3.87 -24.21
N ARG A 14 -36.90 5.20 -24.20
CA ARG A 14 -36.32 5.90 -23.06
C ARG A 14 -37.34 5.97 -21.91
N PRO A 15 -36.95 5.79 -20.64
CA PRO A 15 -37.89 5.81 -19.50
C PRO A 15 -38.77 7.06 -19.40
N SER A 16 -38.30 8.21 -19.90
CA SER A 16 -39.06 9.45 -19.95
C SER A 16 -40.23 9.41 -20.95
N GLU A 17 -40.09 8.68 -22.06
CA GLU A 17 -41.10 8.57 -23.12
C GLU A 17 -42.23 7.63 -22.67
N PHE A 18 -41.88 6.53 -21.98
CA PHE A 18 -42.85 5.64 -21.35
C PHE A 18 -43.70 6.35 -20.26
N ILE A 19 -43.09 7.25 -19.49
CA ILE A 19 -43.80 8.02 -18.45
C ILE A 19 -44.81 9.00 -19.05
N GLU A 20 -44.48 9.66 -20.18
CA GLU A 20 -45.41 10.55 -20.88
C GLU A 20 -46.54 9.78 -21.57
N GLU A 21 -46.33 8.54 -22.01
CA GLU A 21 -47.37 7.68 -22.58
C GLU A 21 -48.37 7.15 -21.54
N VAL A 22 -47.94 6.91 -20.30
CA VAL A 22 -48.79 6.37 -19.23
C VAL A 22 -49.57 7.46 -18.48
N LYS A 23 -49.09 8.71 -18.51
CA LYS A 23 -49.73 9.86 -17.85
C LYS A 23 -51.22 10.07 -18.19
N PRO A 24 -51.67 9.98 -19.46
CA PRO A 24 -53.08 10.15 -19.82
C PRO A 24 -53.97 9.01 -19.29
N LEU A 25 -53.44 7.79 -19.23
CA LEU A 25 -54.13 6.60 -18.69
C LEU A 25 -54.36 6.70 -17.18
N ALA A 26 -53.39 7.27 -16.44
CA ALA A 26 -53.53 7.53 -15.01
C ALA A 26 -54.53 8.66 -14.70
N ALA A 27 -54.70 9.60 -15.63
CA ALA A 27 -55.61 10.74 -15.48
C ALA A 27 -57.09 10.42 -15.77
N SER A 28 -57.40 9.29 -16.44
CA SER A 28 -58.75 8.92 -16.86
C SER A 28 -59.46 7.88 -15.98
N VAL A 29 -58.91 7.50 -14.82
CA VAL A 29 -59.51 6.50 -13.93
C VAL A 29 -60.35 7.20 -12.85
N PRO A 30 -61.69 7.00 -12.80
CA PRO A 30 -62.52 7.52 -11.71
C PRO A 30 -62.14 6.85 -10.37
N GLN A 31 -62.32 7.59 -9.27
CA GLN A 31 -62.05 7.14 -7.91
C GLN A 31 -62.92 5.93 -7.49
N GLU A 32 -62.49 4.73 -7.86
CA GLU A 32 -62.90 3.48 -7.23
C GLU A 32 -61.63 2.76 -6.73
N THR A 33 -61.53 2.61 -5.41
CA THR A 33 -60.37 2.07 -4.68
C THR A 33 -59.93 0.68 -5.15
N ASP A 34 -60.85 -0.13 -5.68
CA ASP A 34 -60.56 -1.49 -6.11
C ASP A 34 -59.82 -1.53 -7.46
N ARG A 35 -60.10 -0.57 -8.35
CA ARG A 35 -59.44 -0.47 -9.67
C ARG A 35 -58.02 0.08 -9.56
N VAL A 36 -57.79 1.06 -8.69
CA VAL A 36 -56.43 1.57 -8.39
C VAL A 36 -55.56 0.46 -7.77
N THR A 37 -56.17 -0.41 -6.96
CA THR A 37 -55.52 -1.57 -6.35
C THR A 37 -55.12 -2.60 -7.41
N GLN A 38 -56.03 -2.92 -8.34
CA GLN A 38 -55.78 -3.89 -9.40
C GLN A 38 -54.71 -3.40 -10.39
N VAL A 39 -54.74 -2.12 -10.76
CA VAL A 39 -53.70 -1.48 -11.60
C VAL A 39 -52.34 -1.44 -10.89
N SER A 40 -52.31 -1.19 -9.57
CA SER A 40 -51.06 -1.20 -8.81
C SER A 40 -50.44 -2.60 -8.73
N ILE A 41 -51.26 -3.65 -8.61
CA ILE A 41 -50.81 -5.06 -8.61
C ILE A 41 -50.30 -5.47 -9.99
N GLU A 42 -50.99 -5.09 -11.07
CA GLU A 42 -50.55 -5.39 -12.44
C GLU A 42 -49.25 -4.65 -12.79
N VAL A 43 -49.10 -3.39 -12.36
CA VAL A 43 -47.85 -2.62 -12.51
C VAL A 43 -46.72 -3.24 -11.67
N PHE A 44 -47.01 -3.71 -10.46
CA PHE A 44 -46.05 -4.41 -9.60
C PHE A 44 -45.54 -5.71 -10.24
N ASN A 45 -46.45 -6.55 -10.76
CA ASN A 45 -46.12 -7.80 -11.43
C ASN A 45 -45.41 -7.58 -12.78
N HIS A 46 -45.68 -6.46 -13.47
CA HIS A 46 -45.01 -6.12 -14.72
C HIS A 46 -43.58 -5.58 -14.51
N LEU A 47 -43.36 -4.82 -13.43
CA LEU A 47 -42.04 -4.28 -13.07
C LEU A 47 -41.12 -5.31 -12.39
N ASP A 48 -41.67 -6.33 -11.73
CA ASP A 48 -40.88 -7.43 -11.14
C ASP A 48 -40.35 -8.39 -12.21
N ASN A 49 -41.10 -8.56 -13.32
CA ASN A 49 -40.71 -9.42 -14.44
C ASN A 49 -39.75 -8.77 -15.45
N GLN A 50 -39.50 -7.45 -15.35
CA GLN A 50 -38.42 -6.79 -16.08
C GLN A 50 -37.30 -6.46 -15.11
N THR A 51 -36.08 -6.89 -15.37
CA THR A 51 -34.88 -6.59 -14.56
C THR A 51 -34.66 -5.08 -14.39
N VAL A 52 -35.28 -4.46 -13.37
CA VAL A 52 -35.06 -3.06 -13.02
C VAL A 52 -33.74 -2.95 -12.26
N GLY A 53 -32.65 -2.86 -13.02
CA GLY A 53 -31.28 -2.72 -12.51
C GLY A 53 -30.93 -1.32 -11.96
N SER A 54 -31.80 -0.32 -12.06
CA SER A 54 -31.48 1.05 -11.60
C SER A 54 -31.93 1.31 -10.15
N THR A 55 -31.04 1.90 -9.36
CA THR A 55 -31.29 2.34 -7.97
C THR A 55 -32.50 3.26 -7.86
N LYS A 56 -32.78 4.05 -8.92
CA LYS A 56 -33.93 4.95 -9.01
C LYS A 56 -35.25 4.19 -9.12
N GLY A 57 -35.31 3.11 -9.91
CA GLY A 57 -36.50 2.26 -10.05
C GLY A 57 -36.83 1.52 -8.75
N LYS A 58 -35.83 0.98 -8.07
CA LYS A 58 -36.00 0.35 -6.74
C LYS A 58 -36.49 1.35 -5.68
N GLY A 59 -36.01 2.60 -5.73
CA GLY A 59 -36.47 3.67 -4.83
C GLY A 59 -37.93 4.09 -5.07
N ILE A 60 -38.40 4.06 -6.31
CA ILE A 60 -39.81 4.33 -6.64
C ILE A 60 -40.70 3.16 -6.17
N LEU A 61 -40.27 1.92 -6.40
CA LEU A 61 -40.94 0.71 -5.91
C LEU A 61 -41.05 0.67 -4.39
N ALA A 62 -39.96 0.98 -3.67
CA ALA A 62 -39.97 1.06 -2.21
C ALA A 62 -40.94 2.15 -1.69
N LYS A 63 -40.98 3.33 -2.33
CA LYS A 63 -41.92 4.40 -1.98
C LYS A 63 -43.38 4.02 -2.28
N ALA A 64 -43.64 3.31 -3.38
CA ALA A 64 -44.97 2.83 -3.71
C ALA A 64 -45.45 1.74 -2.73
N ALA A 65 -44.57 0.80 -2.36
CA ALA A 65 -44.84 -0.23 -1.36
C ALA A 65 -45.05 0.37 0.04
N ALA A 66 -44.23 1.33 0.46
CA ALA A 66 -44.40 2.04 1.74
C ALA A 66 -45.71 2.83 1.77
N LYS A 67 -46.10 3.46 0.66
CA LYS A 67 -47.39 4.16 0.53
C LYS A 67 -48.56 3.18 0.57
N TYR A 68 -48.49 2.04 -0.12
CA TYR A 68 -49.48 0.96 -0.05
C TYR A 68 -49.65 0.40 1.37
N LEU A 69 -48.53 0.14 2.05
CA LEU A 69 -48.52 -0.30 3.45
C LEU A 69 -49.14 0.76 4.37
N SER A 70 -48.86 2.06 4.15
CA SER A 70 -49.45 3.12 4.98
C SER A 70 -50.99 3.20 4.90
N TYR A 71 -51.60 2.78 3.79
CA TYR A 71 -53.06 2.71 3.65
C TYR A 71 -53.66 1.39 4.15
N THR A 72 -52.91 0.30 4.08
CA THR A 72 -53.41 -1.04 4.46
C THR A 72 -53.12 -1.44 5.89
N ILE A 73 -52.12 -0.83 6.54
CA ILE A 73 -51.71 -1.14 7.93
C ILE A 73 -52.84 -0.92 8.94
N PRO A 74 -53.57 0.21 8.97
CA PRO A 74 -54.66 0.39 9.93
C PRO A 74 -55.75 -0.68 9.77
N LYS A 75 -56.07 -1.05 8.52
CA LYS A 75 -57.05 -2.09 8.20
C LYS A 75 -56.53 -3.49 8.54
N LYS A 76 -55.29 -3.84 8.18
CA LYS A 76 -54.67 -5.13 8.53
C LYS A 76 -54.49 -5.30 10.03
N ILE A 77 -54.14 -4.24 10.77
CA ILE A 77 -54.04 -4.26 12.23
C ILE A 77 -55.42 -4.45 12.84
N SER A 78 -56.44 -3.74 12.35
CA SER A 78 -57.84 -3.94 12.79
C SER A 78 -58.35 -5.35 12.47
N ASP A 79 -58.03 -5.89 11.29
CA ASP A 79 -58.43 -7.22 10.83
C ASP A 79 -57.66 -8.34 11.57
N LEU A 80 -56.40 -8.10 11.94
CA LEU A 80 -55.61 -9.01 12.78
C LEU A 80 -56.11 -8.97 14.22
N ALA A 81 -56.29 -7.78 14.80
CA ALA A 81 -56.83 -7.60 16.16
C ALA A 81 -58.22 -8.24 16.33
N ALA A 82 -59.06 -8.20 15.29
CA ALA A 82 -60.38 -8.86 15.28
C ALA A 82 -60.31 -10.40 15.16
N LYS A 83 -59.16 -10.99 14.83
CA LYS A 83 -58.96 -12.44 14.63
C LYS A 83 -58.08 -13.08 15.71
N MET A 84 -57.69 -12.34 16.74
CA MET A 84 -56.67 -12.77 17.70
C MET A 84 -57.21 -13.72 18.78
N ASP A 85 -57.00 -15.02 18.57
CA ASP A 85 -56.88 -16.04 19.63
C ASP A 85 -55.43 -16.58 19.76
N ASN A 86 -54.48 -16.11 18.93
CA ASN A 86 -53.08 -16.60 18.94
C ASN A 86 -52.07 -15.46 18.68
N GLY A 87 -51.35 -15.02 19.71
CA GLY A 87 -50.35 -13.93 19.65
C GLY A 87 -49.18 -14.11 18.66
N LYS A 88 -48.99 -15.31 18.10
CA LYS A 88 -47.90 -15.64 17.15
C LYS A 88 -47.97 -14.87 15.82
N GLU A 89 -49.17 -14.56 15.32
CA GLU A 89 -49.30 -13.83 14.05
C GLU A 89 -48.95 -12.35 14.19
N LEU A 90 -49.29 -11.76 15.35
CA LEU A 90 -48.88 -10.38 15.68
C LEU A 90 -47.37 -10.29 15.87
N ASP A 91 -46.76 -11.24 16.57
CA ASP A 91 -45.29 -11.34 16.69
C ASP A 91 -44.62 -11.39 15.31
N THR A 92 -45.10 -12.27 14.43
CA THR A 92 -44.53 -12.42 13.08
C THR A 92 -44.70 -11.14 12.24
N PHE A 93 -45.85 -10.47 12.35
CA PHE A 93 -46.12 -9.21 11.67
C PHE A 93 -45.21 -8.08 12.17
N LEU A 94 -45.03 -7.96 13.48
CA LEU A 94 -44.14 -6.96 14.07
C LEU A 94 -42.68 -7.24 13.74
N GLU A 95 -42.24 -8.51 13.74
CA GLU A 95 -40.89 -8.88 13.29
C GLU A 95 -40.66 -8.55 11.81
N THR A 96 -41.68 -8.73 10.98
CA THR A 96 -41.63 -8.35 9.55
C THR A 96 -41.53 -6.82 9.40
N LEU A 97 -42.36 -6.05 10.12
CA LEU A 97 -42.27 -4.58 10.12
C LEU A 97 -40.91 -4.09 10.63
N LEU A 98 -40.42 -4.69 11.73
CA LEU A 98 -39.08 -4.46 12.32
C LEU A 98 -37.94 -4.67 11.33
N ALA A 99 -38.10 -5.61 10.38
CA ALA A 99 -37.10 -5.90 9.36
C ALA A 99 -37.20 -4.99 8.13
N THR A 100 -38.32 -4.28 7.94
CA THR A 100 -38.62 -3.58 6.67
C THR A 100 -38.50 -2.06 6.79
N ASP A 101 -39.09 -1.43 7.82
CA ASP A 101 -39.12 0.04 7.96
C ASP A 101 -39.50 0.48 9.40
N GLY A 102 -38.61 1.23 10.06
CA GLY A 102 -38.81 1.70 11.44
C GLY A 102 -39.93 2.74 11.60
N ASP A 103 -40.18 3.59 10.60
CA ASP A 103 -41.25 4.60 10.65
C ASP A 103 -42.64 3.94 10.55
N LEU A 104 -42.74 2.86 9.75
CA LEU A 104 -43.97 2.07 9.63
C LEU A 104 -44.26 1.29 10.92
N LEU A 105 -43.23 0.78 11.60
CA LEU A 105 -43.40 0.15 12.91
C LEU A 105 -43.89 1.17 13.95
N LEU A 106 -43.28 2.37 14.01
CA LEU A 106 -43.70 3.41 14.97
C LEU A 106 -45.17 3.82 14.75
N LYS A 107 -45.60 3.95 13.49
CA LYS A 107 -47.01 4.20 13.16
C LYS A 107 -47.90 3.04 13.57
N ALA A 108 -47.50 1.79 13.30
CA ALA A 108 -48.24 0.60 13.71
C ALA A 108 -48.41 0.53 15.24
N LEU A 109 -47.34 0.77 16.00
CA LEU A 109 -47.36 0.79 17.47
C LEU A 109 -48.26 1.91 18.00
N THR A 110 -48.18 3.10 17.41
CA THR A 110 -49.05 4.24 17.77
C THR A 110 -50.52 3.93 17.47
N THR A 111 -50.82 3.31 16.32
CA THR A 111 -52.18 2.91 15.95
C THR A 111 -52.71 1.85 16.90
N MET A 112 -51.92 0.83 17.25
CA MET A 112 -52.34 -0.22 18.19
C MET A 112 -52.57 0.32 19.60
N ASN A 113 -51.77 1.27 20.07
CA ASN A 113 -51.94 1.90 21.38
C ASN A 113 -53.23 2.74 21.49
N ASN A 114 -53.85 3.07 20.36
CA ASN A 114 -55.10 3.84 20.30
C ASN A 114 -56.32 2.97 19.99
N LEU A 115 -56.17 1.64 19.88
CA LEU A 115 -57.30 0.73 19.68
C LEU A 115 -57.97 0.41 21.03
N ASP A 116 -59.29 0.52 21.06
CA ASP A 116 -60.12 0.16 22.21
C ASP A 116 -60.33 -1.36 22.20
N LEU A 117 -59.48 -2.09 22.93
CA LEU A 117 -59.45 -3.56 22.98
C LEU A 117 -60.17 -4.06 24.25
N SER A 118 -60.71 -5.28 24.21
CA SER A 118 -61.22 -5.92 25.44
C SER A 118 -60.08 -6.21 26.42
N ASN A 119 -60.36 -6.11 27.73
CA ASN A 119 -59.34 -6.18 28.80
C ASN A 119 -58.33 -7.34 28.66
N ASP A 120 -58.77 -8.56 28.32
CA ASP A 120 -57.87 -9.74 28.23
C ASP A 120 -56.99 -9.73 26.96
N THR A 121 -57.43 -9.03 25.90
CA THR A 121 -56.67 -8.86 24.65
C THR A 121 -55.69 -7.69 24.79
N GLU A 122 -56.07 -6.67 25.54
CA GLU A 122 -55.28 -5.47 25.78
C GLU A 122 -53.96 -5.77 26.48
N ASP A 123 -53.96 -6.63 27.51
CA ASP A 123 -52.75 -6.99 28.26
C ASP A 123 -51.75 -7.80 27.42
N ASN A 124 -52.24 -8.78 26.65
CA ASN A 124 -51.40 -9.57 25.74
C ASN A 124 -50.81 -8.72 24.61
N VAL A 125 -51.60 -7.80 24.05
CA VAL A 125 -51.15 -6.85 23.03
C VAL A 125 -50.15 -5.86 23.62
N LYS A 126 -50.37 -5.33 24.82
CA LYS A 126 -49.42 -4.44 25.52
C LYS A 126 -48.11 -5.15 25.88
N GLU A 127 -48.14 -6.40 26.32
CA GLU A 127 -46.92 -7.17 26.60
C GLU A 127 -46.12 -7.43 25.31
N THR A 128 -46.81 -7.81 24.24
CA THR A 128 -46.21 -8.06 22.92
C THR A 128 -45.62 -6.77 22.33
N ILE A 129 -46.35 -5.67 22.40
CA ILE A 129 -45.90 -4.32 22.04
C ILE A 129 -44.70 -3.92 22.90
N GLY A 130 -44.72 -4.20 24.20
CA GLY A 130 -43.61 -3.91 25.12
C GLY A 130 -42.35 -4.70 24.76
N LYS A 131 -42.47 -5.99 24.43
CA LYS A 131 -41.34 -6.82 23.96
C LYS A 131 -40.80 -6.34 22.61
N ALA A 132 -41.69 -6.05 21.65
CA ALA A 132 -41.31 -5.54 20.34
C ALA A 132 -40.66 -4.15 20.43
N ALA A 133 -41.21 -3.26 21.27
CA ALA A 133 -40.66 -1.93 21.54
C ALA A 133 -39.30 -2.03 22.24
N LYS A 134 -39.12 -2.91 23.22
CA LYS A 134 -37.82 -3.11 23.88
C LYS A 134 -36.76 -3.66 22.91
N LYS A 135 -37.16 -4.58 22.02
CA LYS A 135 -36.32 -5.12 20.93
C LYS A 135 -36.02 -4.07 19.85
N PHE A 136 -36.97 -3.18 19.55
CA PHE A 136 -36.80 -2.05 18.64
C PHE A 136 -35.86 -1.00 19.23
N ILE A 137 -36.13 -0.56 20.46
CA ILE A 137 -35.30 0.41 21.19
C ILE A 137 -33.86 -0.12 21.28
N GLY A 138 -33.65 -1.36 21.72
CA GLY A 138 -32.29 -1.95 21.75
C GLY A 138 -31.60 -2.03 20.38
N ARG A 139 -32.34 -2.23 19.28
CA ARG A 139 -31.76 -2.29 17.93
C ARG A 139 -31.53 -0.93 17.27
N TYR A 140 -32.36 0.06 17.57
CA TYR A 140 -32.46 1.31 16.81
C TYR A 140 -32.12 2.55 17.63
N GLU A 141 -32.14 2.51 18.96
CA GLU A 141 -31.73 3.63 19.81
C GLU A 141 -30.29 4.04 19.54
N ALA A 142 -29.36 3.08 19.50
CA ALA A 142 -27.96 3.35 19.16
C ALA A 142 -27.78 3.97 17.76
N PRO A 143 -28.34 3.39 16.67
CA PRO A 143 -28.35 4.03 15.36
C PRO A 143 -29.00 5.41 15.31
N MET A 144 -30.13 5.63 16.00
CA MET A 144 -30.82 6.92 16.04
C MET A 144 -30.01 7.97 16.78
N ARG A 145 -29.44 7.61 17.94
CA ARG A 145 -28.61 8.50 18.75
C ARG A 145 -27.32 8.85 18.02
N ILE A 146 -26.72 7.90 17.33
CA ILE A 146 -25.57 8.16 16.45
C ILE A 146 -25.96 9.10 15.31
N THR A 147 -27.12 8.89 14.67
CA THR A 147 -27.63 9.79 13.61
C THR A 147 -27.89 11.21 14.14
N GLU A 148 -28.39 11.34 15.37
CA GLU A 148 -28.59 12.62 16.04
C GLU A 148 -27.24 13.31 16.31
N LEU A 149 -26.28 12.58 16.90
CA LEU A 149 -24.92 13.08 17.17
C LEU A 149 -24.18 13.49 15.89
N LEU A 150 -24.43 12.82 14.76
CA LEU A 150 -23.90 13.23 13.46
C LEU A 150 -24.52 14.50 12.89
N ARG A 151 -25.76 14.83 13.27
CA ARG A 151 -26.49 16.01 12.78
C ARG A 151 -26.17 17.24 13.63
N SER A 152 -26.16 17.08 14.94
CA SER A 152 -26.10 18.19 15.90
C SER A 152 -24.99 18.10 16.94
N GLY A 153 -24.30 16.96 17.07
CA GLY A 153 -23.26 16.74 18.07
C GLY A 153 -21.85 17.15 17.62
N THR A 154 -20.91 16.91 18.52
CA THR A 154 -19.46 17.02 18.31
C THR A 154 -18.83 15.62 18.19
N ALA A 155 -17.61 15.54 17.68
CA ALA A 155 -16.86 14.29 17.63
C ALA A 155 -16.69 13.67 19.03
N ASP A 156 -16.45 14.48 20.06
CA ASP A 156 -16.28 14.03 21.44
C ASP A 156 -17.55 13.38 22.01
N GLN A 157 -18.72 13.93 21.68
CA GLN A 157 -19.99 13.32 22.08
C GLN A 157 -20.24 11.99 21.35
N LEU A 158 -19.86 11.89 20.07
CA LEU A 158 -19.94 10.64 19.31
C LEU A 158 -19.01 9.56 19.88
N ILE A 159 -17.76 9.91 20.19
CA ILE A 159 -16.78 8.99 20.79
C ILE A 159 -17.24 8.53 22.17
N SER A 160 -17.68 9.46 23.03
CA SER A 160 -18.17 9.12 24.36
C SER A 160 -19.31 8.11 24.29
N TYR A 161 -20.22 8.26 23.33
CA TYR A 161 -21.33 7.33 23.14
C TYR A 161 -20.88 5.98 22.58
N VAL A 162 -19.96 5.96 21.61
CA VAL A 162 -19.38 4.72 21.08
C VAL A 162 -18.61 3.94 22.16
N ASN A 163 -17.87 4.63 23.02
CA ASN A 163 -17.15 4.01 24.14
C ASN A 163 -18.13 3.41 25.14
N GLN A 164 -19.19 4.13 25.51
CA GLN A 164 -20.27 3.60 26.36
C GLN A 164 -20.91 2.34 25.77
N LEU A 165 -21.15 2.31 24.45
CA LEU A 165 -21.67 1.12 23.77
C LEU A 165 -20.66 -0.04 23.75
N SER A 166 -19.37 0.25 23.64
CA SER A 166 -18.30 -0.77 23.62
C SER A 166 -18.01 -1.38 25.01
N GLU A 167 -18.33 -0.64 26.07
CA GLU A 167 -18.21 -1.07 27.46
C GLU A 167 -19.46 -1.83 27.94
N SER A 168 -20.52 -1.87 27.13
CA SER A 168 -21.72 -2.63 27.43
C SER A 168 -21.58 -4.09 27.02
N ASP A 169 -21.78 -5.01 27.97
CA ASP A 169 -21.73 -6.47 27.75
C ASP A 169 -22.99 -7.01 27.05
N THR A 170 -23.95 -6.17 26.66
CA THR A 170 -25.18 -6.65 26.02
C THR A 170 -24.98 -6.95 24.54
N LYS A 171 -25.56 -8.06 24.08
CA LYS A 171 -25.55 -8.47 22.67
C LYS A 171 -26.27 -7.45 21.79
N GLU A 172 -27.27 -6.79 22.34
CA GLU A 172 -28.07 -5.74 21.71
C GLU A 172 -27.23 -4.49 21.41
N ASP A 173 -26.40 -4.04 22.35
CA ASP A 173 -25.54 -2.86 22.16
C ASP A 173 -24.42 -3.13 21.15
N SER A 174 -23.85 -4.33 21.14
CA SER A 174 -22.89 -4.77 20.11
C SER A 174 -23.53 -4.82 18.71
N GLN A 175 -24.79 -5.24 18.61
CA GLN A 175 -25.54 -5.22 17.35
C GLN A 175 -25.92 -3.80 16.93
N GLY A 176 -26.34 -2.96 17.89
CA GLY A 176 -26.65 -1.54 17.71
C GLY A 176 -25.43 -0.75 17.24
N LEU A 177 -24.25 -1.01 17.81
CA LEU A 177 -22.98 -0.42 17.38
C LEU A 177 -22.64 -0.84 15.94
N ASN A 178 -22.75 -2.13 15.60
CA ASN A 178 -22.49 -2.61 14.24
C ASN A 178 -23.49 -2.04 13.21
N LEU A 179 -24.77 -1.94 13.56
CA LEU A 179 -25.81 -1.32 12.73
C LEU A 179 -25.59 0.18 12.57
N ALA A 180 -25.20 0.86 13.63
CA ALA A 180 -24.90 2.27 13.58
C ALA A 180 -23.65 2.53 12.72
N LEU A 181 -22.56 1.79 12.93
CA LEU A 181 -21.37 1.82 12.06
C LEU A 181 -21.73 1.60 10.59
N ARG A 182 -22.68 0.70 10.28
CA ARG A 182 -23.22 0.50 8.92
C ARG A 182 -24.01 1.71 8.40
N SER A 183 -24.87 2.32 9.23
CA SER A 183 -25.65 3.52 8.88
C SER A 183 -24.79 4.78 8.73
N LEU A 184 -23.65 4.85 9.42
CA LEU A 184 -22.64 5.90 9.23
C LEU A 184 -22.10 5.91 7.80
N HIS A 185 -22.03 4.75 7.13
CA HIS A 185 -21.53 4.63 5.76
C HIS A 185 -22.54 5.06 4.68
N THR A 186 -23.80 5.35 5.02
CA THR A 186 -24.87 5.64 4.03
C THR A 186 -25.36 7.09 4.04
N SER A 187 -24.86 7.95 4.93
CA SER A 187 -25.33 9.34 5.08
C SER A 187 -24.43 10.35 4.35
N PRO A 188 -24.91 11.09 3.32
CA PRO A 188 -24.06 11.86 2.40
C PRO A 188 -23.77 13.32 2.81
N SER A 189 -23.92 13.71 4.08
CA SER A 189 -23.69 15.13 4.47
C SER A 189 -22.21 15.42 4.80
N THR A 190 -21.66 16.50 4.22
CA THR A 190 -20.26 16.93 4.42
C THR A 190 -19.92 17.15 5.90
N LYS A 191 -20.88 17.65 6.69
CA LYS A 191 -20.71 17.87 8.14
C LYS A 191 -20.63 16.55 8.92
N SER A 192 -21.50 15.60 8.61
CA SER A 192 -21.48 14.26 9.24
C SER A 192 -20.18 13.51 8.92
N ASN A 193 -19.65 13.66 7.72
CA ASN A 193 -18.34 13.11 7.35
C ASN A 193 -17.20 13.72 8.18
N SER A 194 -17.22 15.03 8.45
CA SER A 194 -16.18 15.67 9.28
C SER A 194 -16.20 15.18 10.73
N ILE A 195 -17.38 15.08 11.35
CA ILE A 195 -17.55 14.59 12.73
C ILE A 195 -17.16 13.12 12.83
N LEU A 196 -17.56 12.29 11.85
CA LEU A 196 -17.14 10.89 11.76
C LEU A 196 -15.64 10.74 11.65
N THR A 197 -15.03 11.65 10.89
CA THR A 197 -13.60 11.61 10.64
C THR A 197 -12.84 11.89 11.91
N GLU A 198 -13.20 12.97 12.58
CA GLU A 198 -12.60 13.35 13.85
C GLU A 198 -12.86 12.29 14.95
N ALA A 199 -14.06 11.71 15.01
CA ALA A 199 -14.40 10.67 15.98
C ALA A 199 -13.62 9.38 15.75
N SER A 200 -13.50 8.93 14.50
CA SER A 200 -12.74 7.73 14.14
C SER A 200 -11.25 7.94 14.43
N GLN A 201 -10.69 9.10 14.08
CA GLN A 201 -9.31 9.47 14.42
C GLN A 201 -9.05 9.41 15.93
N LYS A 202 -9.91 10.07 16.73
CA LYS A 202 -9.77 10.06 18.19
C LYS A 202 -9.95 8.66 18.77
N LEU A 203 -10.83 7.82 18.23
CA LEU A 203 -11.02 6.44 18.69
C LEU A 203 -9.83 5.54 18.32
N ALA A 204 -9.26 5.65 17.11
CA ALA A 204 -8.02 4.93 16.77
C ALA A 204 -6.84 5.40 17.61
N ILE A 205 -6.71 6.71 17.85
CA ILE A 205 -5.68 7.25 18.74
C ILE A 205 -5.92 6.75 20.18
N GLN A 206 -7.16 6.72 20.68
CA GLN A 206 -7.48 6.18 22.00
C GLN A 206 -7.20 4.69 22.09
N ASN A 207 -7.61 3.89 21.11
CA ASN A 207 -7.31 2.46 21.06
C ASN A 207 -5.81 2.21 20.96
N GLN A 208 -5.10 3.07 20.25
CA GLN A 208 -3.66 2.97 20.17
C GLN A 208 -2.96 3.41 21.46
N ILE A 209 -3.37 4.52 22.08
CA ILE A 209 -2.87 4.95 23.39
C ILE A 209 -3.21 3.90 24.44
N LYS A 210 -4.37 3.24 24.34
CA LYS A 210 -4.74 2.09 25.14
C LYS A 210 -3.76 0.96 24.85
N MET A 211 -3.57 0.54 23.60
CA MET A 211 -2.58 -0.49 23.23
C MET A 211 -1.14 -0.17 23.66
N GLN A 212 -0.73 1.09 23.67
CA GLN A 212 0.58 1.56 24.15
C GLN A 212 0.64 1.61 25.69
N GLY A 213 -0.44 2.06 26.33
CA GLY A 213 -0.59 2.16 27.79
C GLY A 213 -0.86 0.81 28.48
N LEU A 214 -1.23 -0.21 27.71
CA LEU A 214 -1.28 -1.60 28.14
C LEU A 214 0.13 -2.21 28.34
N GLY A 215 1.20 -1.45 28.07
CA GLY A 215 2.59 -1.90 28.20
C GLY A 215 3.03 -2.82 27.07
N GLU A 216 4.18 -3.50 27.25
CA GLU A 216 4.56 -4.67 26.43
C GLU A 216 3.33 -5.56 26.24
N SER A 217 3.14 -6.13 25.05
CA SER A 217 1.90 -6.80 24.69
C SER A 217 1.73 -8.16 25.39
N THR A 218 1.58 -8.12 26.72
CA THR A 218 1.43 -9.24 27.67
C THR A 218 -0.03 -9.58 27.92
N HIS A 219 -0.94 -9.11 27.07
CA HIS A 219 -2.34 -9.48 27.13
C HIS A 219 -2.51 -10.92 26.64
N GLU A 220 -3.40 -11.65 27.30
CA GLU A 220 -3.73 -13.02 26.92
C GLU A 220 -4.14 -13.08 25.45
N ARG A 221 -3.47 -13.97 24.72
CA ARG A 221 -3.70 -14.16 23.29
C ARG A 221 -4.69 -15.30 23.12
N THR A 222 -5.92 -14.95 22.75
CA THR A 222 -6.96 -15.94 22.40
C THR A 222 -6.73 -16.56 21.02
N HIS A 223 -5.92 -15.91 20.17
CA HIS A 223 -5.57 -16.42 18.84
C HIS A 223 -4.34 -17.34 18.89
N LYS A 224 -4.36 -18.38 18.05
CA LYS A 224 -3.22 -19.25 17.80
C LYS A 224 -2.03 -18.48 17.22
N ARG A 225 -0.82 -18.96 17.48
CA ARG A 225 0.45 -18.32 17.10
C ARG A 225 0.76 -18.52 15.62
N THR A 226 1.47 -17.58 15.02
CA THR A 226 1.99 -17.75 13.65
C THR A 226 3.21 -18.68 13.65
N PRO A 227 3.55 -19.28 12.49
CA PRO A 227 4.78 -20.04 12.33
C PRO A 227 6.05 -19.29 12.76
N SER A 228 6.17 -18.00 12.41
CA SER A 228 7.31 -17.17 12.83
C SER A 228 7.38 -16.98 14.35
N GLU A 229 6.25 -16.75 15.03
CA GLU A 229 6.22 -16.60 16.49
C GLU A 229 6.67 -17.89 17.20
N VAL A 230 6.26 -19.05 16.70
CA VAL A 230 6.62 -20.34 17.30
C VAL A 230 8.09 -20.68 17.06
N THR A 231 8.59 -20.45 15.85
CA THR A 231 9.99 -20.71 15.48
C THR A 231 10.96 -19.84 16.31
N ILE A 232 10.64 -18.56 16.51
CA ILE A 232 11.46 -17.68 17.37
C ILE A 232 11.46 -18.13 18.83
N ASN A 233 10.35 -18.65 19.33
CA ASN A 233 10.32 -19.19 20.69
C ASN A 233 11.12 -20.51 20.79
N ALA A 234 11.07 -21.37 19.76
CA ALA A 234 11.93 -22.55 19.72
C ALA A 234 13.41 -22.15 19.74
N LEU A 235 13.81 -21.15 18.93
CA LEU A 235 15.16 -20.59 18.95
C LEU A 235 15.57 -20.09 20.35
N ALA A 236 14.70 -19.31 21.01
CA ALA A 236 14.96 -18.81 22.36
C ALA A 236 15.12 -19.96 23.39
N LEU A 237 14.26 -20.97 23.33
CA LEU A 237 14.34 -22.16 24.19
C LEU A 237 15.64 -22.94 23.97
N LEU A 238 16.03 -23.18 22.72
CA LEU A 238 17.24 -23.91 22.36
C LEU A 238 18.51 -23.18 22.84
N ARG A 239 18.57 -21.86 22.65
CA ARG A 239 19.69 -21.04 23.15
C ARG A 239 19.75 -21.00 24.67
N SER A 240 18.61 -20.94 25.35
CA SER A 240 18.56 -21.02 26.82
C SER A 240 19.08 -22.38 27.31
N ALA A 241 18.59 -23.47 26.71
CA ALA A 241 19.02 -24.82 27.03
C ALA A 241 20.53 -25.04 26.75
N ALA A 242 21.09 -24.47 25.68
CA ALA A 242 22.52 -24.57 25.39
C ALA A 242 23.41 -24.01 26.51
N ASN A 243 22.90 -23.04 27.29
CA ASN A 243 23.57 -22.51 28.48
C ASN A 243 23.33 -23.36 29.73
N GLU A 244 22.14 -23.95 29.87
CA GLU A 244 21.76 -24.82 31.00
C GLU A 244 22.43 -26.20 30.95
N TYR A 245 22.69 -26.72 29.75
CA TYR A 245 23.28 -28.03 29.50
C TYR A 245 24.63 -27.91 28.74
N PRO A 246 25.73 -27.49 29.39
CA PRO A 246 27.02 -27.28 28.72
C PRO A 246 27.56 -28.51 27.98
N ASP A 247 27.33 -29.72 28.51
CA ASP A 247 27.78 -30.98 27.89
C ASP A 247 27.07 -31.30 26.56
N GLN A 248 25.96 -30.62 26.27
CA GLN A 248 25.14 -30.78 25.07
C GLN A 248 25.07 -29.48 24.26
N SER A 249 25.86 -28.47 24.64
CA SER A 249 25.77 -27.11 24.10
C SER A 249 26.02 -27.06 22.59
N ASP A 250 26.93 -27.88 22.07
CA ASP A 250 27.23 -27.94 20.63
C ASP A 250 26.02 -28.44 19.82
N GLN A 251 25.36 -29.51 20.27
CA GLN A 251 24.18 -30.07 19.61
C GLN A 251 22.98 -29.11 19.71
N LEU A 252 22.78 -28.46 20.87
CA LEU A 252 21.71 -27.47 21.06
C LEU A 252 21.95 -26.21 20.22
N SER A 253 23.20 -25.75 20.15
CA SER A 253 23.61 -24.63 19.29
C SER A 253 23.43 -24.96 17.81
N LYS A 254 23.67 -26.23 17.41
CA LYS A 254 23.36 -26.69 16.06
C LYS A 254 21.85 -26.62 15.76
N CYS A 255 20.99 -27.13 16.66
CA CYS A 255 19.54 -27.02 16.51
C CYS A 255 19.07 -25.55 16.47
N ALA A 256 19.66 -24.68 17.29
CA ALA A 256 19.39 -23.25 17.26
C ALA A 256 19.80 -22.64 15.90
N LYS A 257 20.95 -23.03 15.36
CA LYS A 257 21.40 -22.60 14.04
C LYS A 257 20.47 -23.09 12.92
N GLU A 258 19.94 -24.30 13.03
CA GLU A 258 18.92 -24.81 12.10
C GLU A 258 17.63 -23.98 12.15
N CYS A 259 17.23 -23.46 13.32
CA CYS A 259 16.12 -22.50 13.44
C CYS A 259 16.40 -21.18 12.73
N GLU A 260 17.61 -20.62 12.91
CA GLU A 260 18.03 -19.41 12.20
C GLU A 260 18.00 -19.62 10.68
N ASP A 261 18.57 -20.72 10.21
CA ASP A 261 18.61 -21.05 8.78
C ASP A 261 17.20 -21.24 8.22
N HIS A 262 16.30 -21.90 8.95
CA HIS A 262 14.88 -22.04 8.57
C HIS A 262 14.17 -20.69 8.40
N ILE A 263 14.53 -19.69 9.21
CA ILE A 263 14.04 -18.32 9.11
C ILE A 263 14.67 -17.58 7.92
N LEU A 264 15.99 -17.70 7.72
CA LEU A 264 16.72 -17.01 6.64
C LEU A 264 16.29 -17.46 5.25
N ILE A 265 15.94 -18.74 5.08
CA ILE A 265 15.41 -19.26 3.80
C ILE A 265 13.89 -19.07 3.67
N HIS A 266 13.24 -18.47 4.68
CA HIS A 266 11.81 -18.20 4.73
C HIS A 266 10.92 -19.41 4.45
N ASN A 267 11.28 -20.57 5.03
CA ASN A 267 10.46 -21.78 4.92
C ASN A 267 9.41 -21.86 6.04
N LEU A 268 8.77 -20.73 6.38
CA LEU A 268 7.89 -20.59 7.54
C LEU A 268 6.40 -20.80 7.22
N SER A 269 6.09 -21.66 6.25
CA SER A 269 4.70 -22.10 6.04
C SER A 269 4.21 -22.94 7.22
N LEU A 270 2.90 -22.97 7.49
CA LEU A 270 2.37 -23.78 8.59
C LEU A 270 2.79 -25.26 8.51
N LYS A 271 2.81 -25.81 7.30
CA LYS A 271 3.23 -27.19 7.05
C LYS A 271 4.73 -27.35 7.35
N ALA A 272 5.57 -26.53 6.73
CA ALA A 272 7.02 -26.62 6.87
C ALA A 272 7.47 -26.40 8.32
N THR A 273 6.87 -25.46 9.04
CA THR A 273 7.20 -25.24 10.46
C THR A 273 6.75 -26.39 11.35
N LYS A 274 5.63 -27.07 11.06
CA LYS A 274 5.25 -28.29 11.79
C LYS A 274 6.25 -29.43 11.55
N GLU A 275 6.66 -29.63 10.31
CA GLU A 275 7.66 -30.65 9.95
C GLU A 275 9.00 -30.35 10.63
N PHE A 276 9.46 -29.10 10.54
CA PHE A 276 10.69 -28.63 11.17
C PHE A 276 10.70 -28.78 12.69
N LEU A 277 9.63 -28.36 13.39
CA LEU A 277 9.57 -28.51 14.85
C LEU A 277 9.53 -29.97 15.31
N ASN A 278 8.92 -30.87 14.53
CA ASN A 278 8.98 -32.32 14.82
C ASN A 278 10.39 -32.88 14.65
N GLU A 279 11.14 -32.41 13.65
CA GLU A 279 12.54 -32.78 13.45
C GLU A 279 13.42 -32.32 14.61
N ILE A 280 13.34 -31.03 14.98
CA ILE A 280 14.06 -30.48 16.15
C ILE A 280 13.69 -31.26 17.42
N LYS A 281 12.41 -31.54 17.63
CA LYS A 281 11.96 -32.35 18.78
C LYS A 281 12.57 -33.74 18.77
N SER A 282 12.66 -34.40 17.61
CA SER A 282 13.32 -35.70 17.48
C SER A 282 14.78 -35.62 17.94
N ASN A 283 15.52 -34.61 17.45
CA ASN A 283 16.91 -34.37 17.85
C ASN A 283 17.04 -34.13 19.36
N ILE A 284 16.08 -33.42 19.98
CA ILE A 284 16.06 -33.19 21.44
C ILE A 284 15.75 -34.47 22.23
N ASN A 285 14.90 -35.36 21.72
CA ASN A 285 14.63 -36.64 22.37
C ASN A 285 15.88 -37.53 22.41
N ASP A 286 16.70 -37.49 21.36
CA ASP A 286 17.97 -38.24 21.31
C ASP A 286 19.01 -37.73 22.33
N LEU A 287 18.84 -36.50 22.82
CA LEU A 287 19.64 -35.92 23.92
C LEU A 287 19.04 -36.20 25.32
N GLU A 288 17.93 -36.93 25.39
CA GLU A 288 17.19 -37.25 26.62
C GLU A 288 16.66 -36.01 27.40
N LEU A 289 16.57 -34.84 26.74
CA LEU A 289 16.08 -33.59 27.33
C LEU A 289 14.54 -33.51 27.33
N THR A 290 13.91 -34.30 28.19
CA THR A 290 12.45 -34.48 28.24
C THR A 290 11.68 -33.17 28.44
N ASP A 291 12.18 -32.27 29.29
CA ASP A 291 11.53 -30.99 29.58
C ASP A 291 11.51 -30.07 28.35
N LEU A 292 12.62 -29.98 27.63
CA LEU A 292 12.72 -29.19 26.39
C LEU A 292 11.84 -29.79 25.29
N SER A 293 11.82 -31.12 25.15
CA SER A 293 10.93 -31.83 24.22
C SER A 293 9.46 -31.52 24.51
N THR A 294 9.07 -31.48 25.79
CA THR A 294 7.71 -31.12 26.23
C THR A 294 7.36 -29.67 25.87
N LYS A 295 8.31 -28.73 26.02
CA LYS A 295 8.11 -27.33 25.60
C LYS A 295 7.95 -27.21 24.07
N LEU A 296 8.69 -27.99 23.28
CA LEU A 296 8.55 -28.04 21.82
C LEU A 296 7.20 -28.65 21.40
N ASP A 297 6.69 -29.66 22.11
CA ASP A 297 5.34 -30.18 21.92
C ASP A 297 4.27 -29.12 22.19
N ALA A 298 4.41 -28.39 23.30
CA ALA A 298 3.51 -27.30 23.61
C ALA A 298 3.50 -26.25 22.48
N LEU A 299 4.66 -25.97 21.88
CA LEU A 299 4.77 -25.07 20.73
C LEU A 299 4.02 -25.57 19.49
N LEU A 300 4.12 -26.86 19.15
CA LEU A 300 3.37 -27.48 18.06
C LEU A 300 1.84 -27.32 18.25
N THR A 301 1.35 -27.47 19.48
CA THR A 301 -0.10 -27.30 19.79
C THR A 301 -0.59 -25.85 19.72
N GLN A 302 0.33 -24.88 19.79
CA GLN A 302 0.01 -23.45 19.71
C GLN A 302 -0.14 -22.94 18.27
N LEU A 303 0.35 -23.71 17.28
CA LEU A 303 0.09 -23.46 15.87
C LEU A 303 -1.40 -23.70 15.54
N PRO A 304 -1.95 -22.99 14.55
CA PRO A 304 -3.31 -23.24 14.10
C PRO A 304 -3.43 -24.55 13.30
N GLU A 305 -4.66 -25.02 13.14
CA GLU A 305 -4.97 -26.16 12.28
C GLU A 305 -4.85 -25.79 10.79
N GLN A 306 -5.24 -24.56 10.45
CA GLN A 306 -5.17 -23.98 9.11
C GLN A 306 -4.29 -22.73 9.11
N GLN A 307 -3.84 -22.27 7.95
CA GLN A 307 -3.00 -21.08 7.83
C GLN A 307 -3.63 -19.88 8.58
N SER A 308 -2.80 -19.15 9.32
CA SER A 308 -3.26 -17.99 10.10
C SER A 308 -3.94 -16.95 9.23
N SER A 309 -4.78 -16.12 9.85
CA SER A 309 -5.40 -14.99 9.14
C SER A 309 -4.32 -14.07 8.55
N ARG A 310 -4.61 -13.48 7.39
CA ARG A 310 -3.68 -12.57 6.69
C ARG A 310 -3.21 -11.41 7.56
N ALA A 311 -4.07 -10.91 8.45
CA ALA A 311 -3.70 -9.85 9.38
C ALA A 311 -2.60 -10.30 10.35
N ARG A 312 -2.67 -11.53 10.88
CA ARG A 312 -1.66 -12.10 11.77
C ARG A 312 -0.34 -12.38 11.05
N LEU A 313 -0.41 -12.90 9.83
CA LEU A 313 0.78 -13.08 8.98
C LEU A 313 1.41 -11.72 8.63
N HIS A 314 0.61 -10.70 8.37
CA HIS A 314 1.09 -9.35 8.09
C HIS A 314 1.79 -8.70 9.30
N ASP A 315 1.31 -8.95 10.52
CA ASP A 315 1.95 -8.39 11.72
C ASP A 315 3.42 -8.79 11.79
N ASN A 316 3.72 -10.08 11.51
CA ASN A 316 5.05 -10.71 11.51
C ASN A 316 6.09 -9.99 12.37
N VAL A 317 5.78 -9.85 13.66
CA VAL A 317 6.50 -8.97 14.58
C VAL A 317 8.00 -9.24 14.53
N TYR A 318 8.37 -10.52 14.61
CA TYR A 318 9.78 -10.91 14.69
C TYR A 318 10.51 -10.86 13.35
N GLY A 319 9.83 -11.08 12.22
CA GLY A 319 10.43 -10.84 10.90
C GLY A 319 10.74 -9.36 10.69
N ARG A 320 9.85 -8.46 11.14
CA ARG A 320 10.09 -7.01 11.10
C ARG A 320 11.24 -6.58 12.00
N VAL A 321 11.32 -7.15 13.21
CA VAL A 321 12.42 -6.89 14.13
C VAL A 321 13.73 -7.38 13.52
N TYR A 322 13.76 -8.58 12.94
CA TYR A 322 14.93 -9.15 12.28
C TYR A 322 15.45 -8.23 11.17
N ASP A 323 14.62 -7.90 10.17
CA ASP A 323 15.01 -7.03 9.05
C ASP A 323 15.52 -5.67 9.56
N SER A 324 14.84 -5.09 10.56
CA SER A 324 15.25 -3.81 11.14
C SER A 324 16.59 -3.91 11.86
N ALA A 325 16.78 -4.93 12.70
CA ALA A 325 17.99 -5.12 13.49
C ALA A 325 19.19 -5.41 12.61
N MET A 326 19.04 -6.30 11.61
CA MET A 326 20.10 -6.63 10.66
C MET A 326 20.61 -5.40 9.92
N ILE A 327 19.69 -4.59 9.38
CA ILE A 327 20.06 -3.37 8.69
C ILE A 327 20.60 -2.30 9.64
N ASN A 328 20.12 -2.24 10.89
CA ASN A 328 20.71 -1.35 11.89
C ASN A 328 22.19 -1.67 12.13
N HIS A 329 22.54 -2.95 12.31
CA HIS A 329 23.95 -3.37 12.49
C HIS A 329 24.81 -2.98 11.29
N LEU A 330 24.31 -3.15 10.07
CA LEU A 330 25.00 -2.70 8.85
C LEU A 330 25.10 -1.17 8.73
N VAL A 331 24.13 -0.40 9.26
CA VAL A 331 24.24 1.07 9.30
C VAL A 331 25.30 1.52 10.32
N GLN A 332 25.44 0.79 11.44
CA GLN A 332 26.51 1.07 12.41
C GLN A 332 27.89 0.65 11.87
N THR A 333 27.96 -0.47 11.16
CA THR A 333 29.19 -1.06 10.63
C THR A 333 28.98 -1.41 9.15
N PRO A 334 29.03 -0.43 8.23
CA PRO A 334 28.78 -0.68 6.81
C PRO A 334 29.94 -1.46 6.18
N PRO A 335 29.65 -2.47 5.33
CA PRO A 335 30.69 -3.15 4.56
C PRO A 335 31.46 -2.18 3.66
N GLU A 336 32.77 -2.41 3.48
CA GLU A 336 33.61 -1.59 2.60
C GLU A 336 33.10 -1.60 1.15
N GLY A 337 32.63 -2.75 0.66
CA GLY A 337 32.02 -2.88 -0.66
C GLY A 337 30.83 -1.94 -0.84
N VAL A 338 29.97 -1.81 0.18
CA VAL A 338 28.83 -0.89 0.17
C VAL A 338 29.28 0.56 0.16
N LYS A 339 30.26 0.95 1.01
CA LYS A 339 30.80 2.31 1.02
C LYS A 339 31.37 2.69 -0.34
N SER A 340 32.17 1.81 -0.94
CA SER A 340 32.71 2.00 -2.28
C SER A 340 31.61 2.14 -3.34
N ALA A 341 30.61 1.25 -3.32
CA ALA A 341 29.49 1.31 -4.25
C ALA A 341 28.67 2.60 -4.13
N MET A 342 28.44 3.08 -2.90
CA MET A 342 27.72 4.34 -2.65
C MET A 342 28.56 5.56 -3.05
N ASN A 343 29.88 5.53 -2.84
CA ASN A 343 30.79 6.59 -3.30
C ASN A 343 30.75 6.74 -4.83
N ILE A 344 30.89 5.63 -5.55
CA ILE A 344 30.82 5.61 -7.03
C ILE A 344 29.46 6.11 -7.51
N THR A 345 28.38 5.70 -6.83
CA THR A 345 27.02 6.20 -7.11
C THR A 345 26.93 7.71 -6.94
N GLY A 346 27.44 8.24 -5.82
CA GLY A 346 27.47 9.67 -5.53
C GLY A 346 28.22 10.46 -6.61
N LYS A 347 29.45 10.06 -6.93
CA LYS A 347 30.27 10.67 -7.98
C LYS A 347 29.62 10.64 -9.35
N ALA A 348 28.96 9.53 -9.70
CA ALA A 348 28.26 9.42 -10.96
C ALA A 348 27.13 10.46 -11.05
N PHE A 349 26.33 10.63 -10.01
CA PHE A 349 25.29 11.67 -9.95
C PHE A 349 25.88 13.09 -9.93
N ALA A 350 27.00 13.32 -9.25
CA ALA A 350 27.69 14.62 -9.26
C ALA A 350 28.18 14.98 -10.68
N ALA A 351 28.76 14.01 -11.39
CA ALA A 351 29.19 14.17 -12.78
C ALA A 351 28.00 14.47 -13.70
N TRP A 352 26.89 13.74 -13.55
CA TRP A 352 25.67 14.01 -14.31
C TRP A 352 25.14 15.43 -14.06
N LEU A 353 25.03 15.87 -12.80
CA LEU A 353 24.58 17.23 -12.46
C LEU A 353 25.50 18.32 -13.03
N THR A 354 26.82 18.09 -13.00
CA THR A 354 27.83 19.03 -13.50
C THR A 354 27.76 19.17 -15.02
N ASN A 355 27.48 18.06 -15.73
CA ASN A 355 27.39 18.02 -17.18
C ASN A 355 26.15 18.72 -17.76
N LEU A 356 25.19 19.14 -16.92
CA LEU A 356 24.06 19.99 -17.30
C LEU A 356 24.49 21.46 -17.51
N GLY A 357 25.55 21.69 -18.29
CA GLY A 357 26.29 22.95 -18.37
C GLY A 357 25.82 23.98 -19.43
N SER A 358 25.08 23.58 -20.47
CA SER A 358 24.53 24.53 -21.45
C SER A 358 23.49 25.46 -20.82
N THR A 359 23.24 26.66 -21.37
CA THR A 359 22.28 27.61 -20.79
C THR A 359 20.88 27.02 -20.56
N GLU A 360 20.38 26.24 -21.52
CA GLU A 360 19.12 25.50 -21.38
C GLU A 360 19.21 24.44 -20.28
N SER A 361 20.33 23.72 -20.22
CA SER A 361 20.58 22.71 -19.18
C SER A 361 20.73 23.31 -17.78
N GLN A 362 21.26 24.54 -17.65
CA GLN A 362 21.37 25.25 -16.37
C GLN A 362 20.00 25.60 -15.81
N THR A 363 19.07 26.05 -16.66
CA THR A 363 17.69 26.32 -16.25
C THR A 363 17.03 25.03 -15.73
N PHE A 364 17.19 23.93 -16.46
CA PHE A 364 16.69 22.61 -16.04
C PHE A 364 17.34 22.13 -14.73
N ARG A 365 18.67 22.30 -14.59
CA ARG A 365 19.41 21.98 -13.38
C ARG A 365 18.88 22.75 -12.18
N ASN A 366 18.71 24.07 -12.29
CA ASN A 366 18.22 24.91 -11.19
C ASN A 366 16.80 24.52 -10.75
N LYS A 367 15.91 24.18 -11.69
CA LYS A 367 14.59 23.64 -11.37
C LYS A 367 14.67 22.29 -10.64
N THR A 368 15.56 21.41 -11.11
CA THR A 368 15.81 20.11 -10.48
C THR A 368 16.37 20.25 -9.06
N LEU A 369 17.33 21.17 -8.85
CA LEU A 369 17.88 21.47 -7.52
C LEU A 369 16.79 21.98 -6.56
N ASN A 370 15.95 22.92 -7.00
CA ASN A 370 14.83 23.43 -6.21
C ASN A 370 13.84 22.30 -5.84
N SER A 371 13.50 21.45 -6.80
CA SER A 371 12.62 20.31 -6.57
C SER A 371 13.26 19.32 -5.58
N THR A 372 14.58 19.11 -5.67
CA THR A 372 15.33 18.27 -4.73
C THR A 372 15.27 18.82 -3.30
N VAL A 373 15.55 20.11 -3.11
CA VAL A 373 15.44 20.77 -1.79
C VAL A 373 14.03 20.62 -1.21
N LYS A 374 12.99 20.83 -2.03
CA LYS A 374 11.58 20.61 -1.64
C LYS A 374 11.31 19.17 -1.21
N HIS A 375 11.83 18.19 -1.96
CA HIS A 375 11.68 16.78 -1.65
C HIS A 375 12.37 16.36 -0.37
N VAL A 376 13.54 16.96 -0.06
CA VAL A 376 14.27 16.73 1.19
C VAL A 376 13.49 17.35 2.37
N HIS A 377 13.09 18.61 2.24
CA HIS A 377 12.37 19.33 3.28
C HIS A 377 10.98 18.74 3.58
N ALA A 378 10.25 18.29 2.57
CA ALA A 378 8.90 17.73 2.74
C ALA A 378 8.88 16.31 3.36
N ASP A 379 10.05 15.67 3.48
CA ASP A 379 10.20 14.28 3.89
C ASP A 379 11.38 14.11 4.86
N PRO A 380 11.34 14.79 6.03
CA PRO A 380 12.41 14.73 7.01
C PRO A 380 12.53 13.31 7.56
N ARG A 381 13.76 12.79 7.60
CA ARG A 381 14.05 11.44 8.07
C ARG A 381 14.54 11.46 9.50
N SER A 382 14.22 10.41 10.26
CA SER A 382 14.60 10.35 11.68
C SER A 382 16.12 10.38 11.88
N TRP A 383 16.87 9.89 10.91
CA TRP A 383 18.33 9.84 10.90
C TRP A 383 19.00 11.00 10.16
N SER A 384 18.26 11.87 9.46
CA SER A 384 18.88 12.97 8.69
C SER A 384 19.77 13.92 9.51
N PRO A 385 19.51 14.20 10.81
CA PRO A 385 20.42 15.05 11.59
C PRO A 385 21.83 14.47 11.76
N LYS A 386 22.02 13.16 11.56
CA LYS A 386 23.32 12.50 11.60
C LYS A 386 24.16 12.71 10.33
N VAL A 387 23.59 13.35 9.31
CA VAL A 387 24.24 13.61 8.03
C VAL A 387 24.24 15.11 7.74
N PRO A 388 25.29 15.85 8.13
CA PRO A 388 25.36 17.30 7.98
C PRO A 388 25.09 17.80 6.55
N GLY A 389 25.51 17.03 5.53
CA GLY A 389 25.26 17.36 4.13
C GLY A 389 23.77 17.46 3.78
N LEU A 390 22.91 16.60 4.35
CA LEU A 390 21.47 16.70 4.12
C LEU A 390 20.85 17.96 4.73
N LYS A 391 21.37 18.37 5.90
CA LYS A 391 20.96 19.62 6.54
C LYS A 391 21.36 20.83 5.71
N ALA A 392 22.58 20.84 5.15
CA ALA A 392 23.02 21.90 4.25
C ALA A 392 22.14 22.01 2.99
N ILE A 393 21.66 20.88 2.46
CA ILE A 393 20.70 20.86 1.35
C ILE A 393 19.34 21.43 1.78
N GLU A 394 18.85 21.06 2.96
CA GLU A 394 17.58 21.58 3.50
C GLU A 394 17.62 23.08 3.75
N GLU A 395 18.76 23.61 4.22
CA GLU A 395 18.96 25.02 4.57
C GLU A 395 19.40 25.90 3.37
N ALA A 396 19.56 25.31 2.17
CA ALA A 396 20.00 26.05 1.00
C ALA A 396 18.95 27.09 0.54
N GLU A 397 19.36 28.37 0.50
CA GLU A 397 18.49 29.48 0.10
C GLU A 397 18.56 29.82 -1.40
N THR A 398 19.71 29.55 -2.03
CA THR A 398 19.95 29.82 -3.45
C THR A 398 20.23 28.56 -4.27
N TYR A 399 20.18 28.66 -5.60
CA TYR A 399 20.54 27.53 -6.47
C TYR A 399 22.01 27.14 -6.35
N ASP A 400 22.90 28.10 -6.15
CA ASP A 400 24.33 27.83 -6.00
C ASP A 400 24.60 27.15 -4.66
N ASP A 401 23.94 27.58 -3.57
CA ASP A 401 24.02 26.91 -2.27
C ASP A 401 23.52 25.46 -2.36
N ALA A 402 22.37 25.25 -3.01
CA ALA A 402 21.79 23.92 -3.19
C ALA A 402 22.71 23.03 -4.05
N LEU A 403 23.27 23.58 -5.14
CA LEU A 403 24.21 22.85 -5.99
C LEU A 403 25.46 22.45 -5.21
N ASN A 404 26.08 23.40 -4.49
CA ASN A 404 27.28 23.14 -3.71
C ASN A 404 27.00 22.11 -2.61
N ALA A 405 25.93 22.25 -1.84
CA ALA A 405 25.59 21.28 -0.79
C ALA A 405 25.31 19.87 -1.34
N ILE A 406 24.63 19.76 -2.48
CA ILE A 406 24.38 18.49 -3.16
C ILE A 406 25.69 17.88 -3.68
N LEU A 407 26.51 18.66 -4.38
CA LEU A 407 27.80 18.18 -4.91
C LEU A 407 28.77 17.79 -3.80
N ASP A 408 28.81 18.54 -2.70
CA ASP A 408 29.64 18.23 -1.55
C ASP A 408 29.25 16.88 -0.94
N LEU A 409 27.95 16.64 -0.72
CA LEU A 409 27.49 15.34 -0.22
C LEU A 409 27.76 14.21 -1.20
N LEU A 410 27.51 14.41 -2.50
CA LEU A 410 27.69 13.38 -3.53
C LEU A 410 29.16 13.01 -3.78
N ASN A 411 30.09 13.96 -3.61
CA ASN A 411 31.53 13.72 -3.81
C ASN A 411 32.27 13.29 -2.54
N THR A 412 31.63 13.41 -1.37
CA THR A 412 32.24 12.99 -0.10
C THR A 412 32.24 11.47 -0.01
N GLU A 413 33.41 10.89 0.24
CA GLU A 413 33.55 9.46 0.47
C GLU A 413 32.80 9.05 1.75
N PRO A 414 31.84 8.12 1.68
CA PRO A 414 31.04 7.72 2.83
C PRO A 414 31.91 7.08 3.90
N GLN A 415 31.84 7.58 5.13
CA GLN A 415 32.63 7.08 6.26
C GLN A 415 31.78 6.18 7.19
N THR A 416 30.48 6.43 7.22
CA THR A 416 29.51 5.77 8.10
C THR A 416 28.37 5.17 7.29
N GLY A 417 27.59 4.27 7.89
CA GLY A 417 26.41 3.74 7.21
C GLY A 417 25.31 4.80 7.04
N PHE A 418 25.32 5.86 7.86
CA PHE A 418 24.44 7.03 7.67
C PHE A 418 24.77 7.78 6.37
N ASP A 419 26.05 7.88 6.00
CA ASP A 419 26.48 8.44 4.72
C ASP A 419 26.01 7.56 3.55
N CYS A 420 26.15 6.23 3.68
CA CYS A 420 25.67 5.28 2.67
C CYS A 420 24.16 5.42 2.40
N ILE A 421 23.34 5.45 3.46
CA ILE A 421 21.89 5.59 3.28
C ILE A 421 21.48 6.99 2.81
N ALA A 422 22.25 8.04 3.14
CA ALA A 422 22.02 9.39 2.63
C ALA A 422 22.25 9.50 1.12
N LEU A 423 23.30 8.87 0.60
CA LEU A 423 23.59 8.83 -0.84
C LEU A 423 22.49 8.08 -1.61
N SER A 424 22.02 6.95 -1.07
CA SER A 424 20.85 6.23 -1.61
C SER A 424 19.59 7.09 -1.58
N TYR A 425 19.29 7.74 -0.46
CA TYR A 425 18.14 8.64 -0.31
C TYR A 425 18.20 9.79 -1.33
N LEU A 426 19.32 10.49 -1.41
CA LEU A 426 19.51 11.64 -2.30
C LEU A 426 19.41 11.23 -3.78
N THR A 427 19.96 10.07 -4.15
CA THR A 427 19.82 9.50 -5.50
C THR A 427 18.36 9.34 -5.91
N ILE A 428 17.51 8.83 -5.00
CA ILE A 428 16.07 8.71 -5.24
C ILE A 428 15.41 10.09 -5.32
N LYS A 429 15.77 11.04 -4.44
CA LYS A 429 15.18 12.39 -4.46
C LYS A 429 15.55 13.17 -5.72
N LEU A 430 16.80 13.10 -6.17
CA LEU A 430 17.25 13.70 -7.43
C LEU A 430 16.48 13.12 -8.62
N SER A 431 16.33 11.80 -8.66
CA SER A 431 15.59 11.11 -9.72
C SER A 431 14.12 11.54 -9.79
N LEU A 432 13.45 11.64 -8.65
CA LEU A 432 12.09 12.17 -8.57
C LEU A 432 12.02 13.66 -8.93
N ALA A 433 13.00 14.46 -8.51
CA ALA A 433 13.09 15.88 -8.83
C ALA A 433 13.25 16.15 -10.33
N VAL A 434 14.02 15.31 -11.04
CA VAL A 434 14.11 15.35 -12.50
C VAL A 434 12.76 15.05 -13.13
N GLN A 435 12.10 13.98 -12.69
CA GLN A 435 10.79 13.59 -13.21
C GLN A 435 9.77 14.72 -13.06
N ASP A 436 9.72 15.35 -11.89
CA ASP A 436 8.86 16.50 -11.62
C ASP A 436 9.22 17.71 -12.49
N THR A 437 10.52 17.95 -12.72
CA THR A 437 10.96 19.07 -13.56
C THR A 437 10.54 18.89 -15.01
N VAL A 438 10.74 17.69 -15.57
CA VAL A 438 10.28 17.36 -16.94
C VAL A 438 8.77 17.47 -17.05
N CYS A 439 8.04 16.95 -16.05
CA CYS A 439 6.58 17.04 -16.00
C CYS A 439 6.12 18.50 -16.02
N ASN A 440 6.61 19.33 -15.09
CA ASN A 440 6.21 20.72 -14.94
C ASN A 440 6.57 21.61 -16.15
N ASP A 441 7.66 21.30 -16.85
CA ASP A 441 8.07 22.05 -18.06
C ASP A 441 7.16 21.76 -19.27
N LEU A 442 6.34 20.71 -19.19
CA LEU A 442 5.45 20.26 -20.26
C LEU A 442 3.96 20.43 -19.93
N VAL A 443 3.63 20.92 -18.74
CA VAL A 443 2.25 21.26 -18.38
C VAL A 443 1.82 22.47 -19.20
N ASP A 444 0.82 22.31 -20.05
CA ASP A 444 0.21 23.42 -20.79
C ASP A 444 -0.67 24.31 -19.89
N ALA A 445 -1.23 25.38 -20.46
CA ALA A 445 -2.08 26.30 -19.71
C ALA A 445 -3.34 25.64 -19.09
N ASP A 446 -3.76 24.50 -19.63
CA ASP A 446 -4.92 23.73 -19.18
C ASP A 446 -4.56 22.61 -18.19
N GLY A 447 -3.28 22.45 -17.86
CA GLY A 447 -2.80 21.44 -16.93
C GLY A 447 -2.49 20.08 -17.55
N TYR A 448 -2.49 19.95 -18.88
CA TYR A 448 -2.19 18.71 -19.57
C TYR A 448 -0.70 18.59 -19.90
N VAL A 449 -0.19 17.37 -19.76
CA VAL A 449 1.18 17.01 -20.14
C VAL A 449 1.11 16.26 -21.46
N ASP A 450 1.76 16.77 -22.50
CA ASP A 450 1.96 16.02 -23.72
C ASP A 450 2.85 14.80 -23.44
N THR A 451 2.27 13.61 -23.50
CA THR A 451 2.90 12.36 -23.07
C THR A 451 4.09 12.00 -23.96
N GLU A 452 4.01 12.28 -25.27
CA GLU A 452 5.11 12.00 -26.19
C GLU A 452 6.31 12.90 -25.91
N SER A 453 6.08 14.21 -25.79
CA SER A 453 7.13 15.16 -25.40
C SER A 453 7.71 14.85 -24.02
N TYR A 454 6.89 14.36 -23.09
CA TYR A 454 7.33 13.96 -21.75
C TYR A 454 8.37 12.85 -21.78
N TYR A 455 8.06 11.72 -22.42
CA TYR A 455 9.00 10.61 -22.51
C TYR A 455 10.24 11.00 -23.32
N LYS A 456 10.09 11.77 -24.40
CA LYS A 456 11.23 12.26 -25.18
C LYS A 456 12.18 13.13 -24.36
N GLN A 457 11.66 14.06 -23.55
CA GLN A 457 12.49 14.89 -22.67
C GLN A 457 13.10 14.11 -21.52
N LEU A 458 12.34 13.18 -20.92
CA LEU A 458 12.82 12.35 -19.83
C LEU A 458 13.96 11.44 -20.30
N GLN A 459 13.80 10.79 -21.46
CA GLN A 459 14.84 9.97 -22.08
C GLN A 459 16.12 10.77 -22.34
N ALA A 460 16.00 12.02 -22.82
CA ALA A 460 17.15 12.88 -23.10
C ALA A 460 17.88 13.37 -21.84
N LYS A 461 17.16 13.64 -20.74
CA LYS A 461 17.72 14.28 -19.54
C LYS A 461 18.02 13.32 -18.39
N ALA A 462 17.24 12.24 -18.29
CA ALA A 462 17.36 11.17 -17.29
C ALA A 462 16.89 9.82 -17.86
N PRO A 463 17.69 9.18 -18.73
CA PRO A 463 17.31 7.92 -19.37
C PRO A 463 16.95 6.81 -18.38
N TRP A 464 17.54 6.81 -17.18
CA TRP A 464 17.19 5.84 -16.14
C TRP A 464 15.75 5.99 -15.64
N MET A 465 15.20 7.21 -15.60
CA MET A 465 13.83 7.44 -15.17
C MET A 465 12.82 7.03 -16.23
N ASP A 466 13.13 7.26 -17.51
CA ASP A 466 12.35 6.77 -18.64
C ASP A 466 12.21 5.25 -18.57
N ASN A 467 13.35 4.54 -18.51
CA ASN A 467 13.41 3.09 -18.42
C ASN A 467 12.79 2.51 -17.14
N CYS A 468 12.75 3.29 -16.06
CA CYS A 468 12.16 2.91 -14.78
C CYS A 468 10.61 3.02 -14.77
N ASN A 469 10.00 3.89 -15.57
CA ASN A 469 8.56 4.18 -15.50
C ASN A 469 7.67 3.07 -16.07
N ASP A 470 8.04 2.45 -17.18
CA ASP A 470 7.24 1.37 -17.79
C ASP A 470 7.14 0.16 -16.87
N PRO A 471 8.26 -0.40 -16.37
CA PRO A 471 8.20 -1.55 -15.47
C PRO A 471 7.52 -1.21 -14.14
N TYR A 472 7.62 0.04 -13.69
CA TYR A 472 6.88 0.50 -12.52
C TYR A 472 5.36 0.39 -12.73
N THR A 473 4.87 0.88 -13.87
CA THR A 473 3.44 0.90 -14.18
C THR A 473 2.90 -0.51 -14.39
N GLU A 474 3.64 -1.34 -15.10
CA GLU A 474 3.20 -2.68 -15.51
C GLU A 474 3.35 -3.73 -14.41
N LYS A 475 4.42 -3.66 -13.61
CA LYS A 475 4.78 -4.73 -12.65
C LYS A 475 4.73 -4.28 -11.22
N ILE A 476 5.36 -3.17 -10.87
CA ILE A 476 5.49 -2.73 -9.47
C ILE A 476 4.15 -2.26 -8.93
N GLY A 477 3.49 -1.34 -9.64
CA GLY A 477 2.22 -0.74 -9.27
C GLY A 477 1.14 -1.79 -8.93
N PRO A 478 0.92 -2.82 -9.78
CA PRO A 478 0.01 -3.92 -9.46
C PRO A 478 0.38 -4.78 -8.26
N GLN A 479 1.67 -4.89 -7.94
CA GLN A 479 2.18 -5.78 -6.89
C GLN A 479 2.33 -5.10 -5.52
N THR A 480 2.37 -3.76 -5.46
CA THR A 480 2.51 -3.02 -4.20
C THR A 480 1.49 -3.43 -3.13
N SER A 481 0.28 -3.86 -3.52
CA SER A 481 -0.77 -4.35 -2.60
C SER A 481 -1.09 -3.39 -1.45
N ARG A 482 -0.74 -2.11 -1.58
CA ARG A 482 -0.89 -1.10 -0.53
C ARG A 482 -2.12 -0.24 -0.80
N THR A 483 -2.79 0.14 0.28
CA THR A 483 -3.69 1.28 0.28
C THR A 483 -3.02 2.44 1.00
N ASN A 484 -2.74 3.51 0.25
CA ASN A 484 -2.38 4.82 0.83
C ASN A 484 -3.64 5.54 1.35
N LYS A 485 -4.82 4.99 1.02
CA LYS A 485 -6.13 5.52 1.35
C LYS A 485 -6.60 4.94 2.68
N ILE A 486 -6.11 5.55 3.74
CA ILE A 486 -6.98 5.82 4.89
C ILE A 486 -8.06 6.86 4.44
N ALA A 487 -7.78 7.61 3.36
CA ALA A 487 -8.69 8.48 2.60
C ALA A 487 -9.68 7.77 1.64
N ASP A 488 -10.18 6.57 1.96
CA ASP A 488 -11.43 6.12 1.34
C ASP A 488 -12.53 6.88 2.09
N ALA A 489 -13.21 7.83 1.44
CA ALA A 489 -14.18 8.74 2.04
C ALA A 489 -15.36 8.04 2.75
N THR A 490 -15.44 6.71 2.65
CA THR A 490 -16.37 5.86 3.39
C THR A 490 -15.91 5.57 4.83
N LEU A 491 -14.64 5.76 5.19
CA LEU A 491 -14.10 5.55 6.55
C LEU A 491 -13.67 6.85 7.26
N GLY A 492 -13.72 8.01 6.58
CA GLY A 492 -13.51 9.33 7.21
C GLY A 492 -12.16 9.43 7.93
N TYR A 493 -11.05 9.39 7.21
CA TYR A 493 -9.79 9.07 7.91
C TYR A 493 -8.64 9.79 7.20
N GLU A 494 -8.48 11.08 7.51
CA GLU A 494 -7.29 11.85 7.15
C GLU A 494 -6.20 11.64 8.21
N ILE A 495 -5.44 10.55 8.14
CA ILE A 495 -4.19 10.39 8.92
C ILE A 495 -3.05 11.14 8.22
N ARG A 496 -3.28 12.37 7.75
CA ARG A 496 -2.25 13.18 7.08
C ARG A 496 -1.72 14.35 7.91
N THR A 497 -2.29 14.67 9.08
CA THR A 497 -2.00 15.99 9.69
C THR A 497 -1.43 16.00 11.11
N ASN A 498 -1.23 14.85 11.77
CA ASN A 498 -0.50 14.81 13.05
C ASN A 498 0.78 13.96 13.01
N ALA A 499 1.44 13.91 11.86
CA ALA A 499 2.84 13.48 11.75
C ALA A 499 3.74 14.22 12.76
N THR A 500 3.40 15.47 13.05
CA THR A 500 4.02 16.37 14.04
C THR A 500 3.85 15.94 15.51
N LYS A 501 3.18 14.83 15.81
CA LYS A 501 3.03 14.30 17.19
C LYS A 501 3.59 12.90 17.38
N LEU A 502 4.34 12.35 16.42
CA LEU A 502 5.16 11.19 16.74
C LEU A 502 6.23 11.66 17.74
N LYS A 503 6.21 11.09 18.94
CA LYS A 503 7.25 11.33 19.95
C LYS A 503 8.45 10.39 19.76
N ASP A 504 8.22 9.28 19.06
CA ASP A 504 9.14 8.17 19.02
C ASP A 504 10.20 8.41 17.95
N LYS A 505 11.41 8.75 18.40
CA LYS A 505 12.63 8.68 17.62
C LYS A 505 12.88 7.20 17.33
N SER A 506 12.54 6.73 16.14
CA SER A 506 12.67 5.31 15.78
C SER A 506 12.97 5.11 14.30
N ALA A 507 13.48 3.94 13.98
CA ALA A 507 13.81 3.47 12.63
C ALA A 507 13.26 2.04 12.41
N GLY A 508 13.41 1.51 11.20
CA GLY A 508 13.03 0.14 10.84
C GLY A 508 11.55 -0.01 10.49
N ILE A 509 11.10 -1.25 10.28
CA ILE A 509 9.79 -1.57 9.69
C ILE A 509 8.73 -2.08 10.69
N THR A 510 8.99 -1.98 12.00
CA THR A 510 7.99 -2.35 13.02
C THR A 510 6.73 -1.47 12.93
N LEU A 511 5.57 -2.05 13.22
CA LEU A 511 4.29 -1.32 13.13
C LEU A 511 4.05 -0.44 14.35
N ARG A 512 3.11 0.50 14.23
CA ARG A 512 2.79 1.49 15.29
C ARG A 512 2.33 0.89 16.62
N HIS A 513 1.75 -0.30 16.59
CA HIS A 513 1.29 -1.03 17.77
C HIS A 513 2.34 -1.99 18.34
N GLN A 514 3.51 -2.07 17.70
CA GLN A 514 4.65 -2.87 18.13
C GLN A 514 5.67 -1.92 18.78
N PRO A 515 6.36 -2.34 19.85
CA PRO A 515 7.58 -1.66 20.28
C PRO A 515 8.54 -1.46 19.10
N ALA A 516 9.24 -0.32 19.08
CA ALA A 516 10.24 -0.08 18.05
C ALA A 516 11.39 -1.09 18.19
N ALA A 517 11.80 -1.72 17.09
CA ALA A 517 13.00 -2.56 17.08
C ALA A 517 14.25 -1.69 17.24
N ILE A 518 14.25 -0.52 16.60
CA ILE A 518 15.31 0.49 16.71
C ILE A 518 14.72 1.71 17.40
N VAL A 519 15.17 1.95 18.63
CA VAL A 519 14.92 3.19 19.36
C VAL A 519 16.07 4.13 19.05
N GLY A 520 15.75 5.28 18.45
CA GLY A 520 16.73 6.29 18.10
C GLY A 520 17.33 6.96 19.33
N ASP A 521 18.58 7.38 19.20
CA ASP A 521 19.28 8.18 20.20
C ASP A 521 18.81 9.65 20.20
N ASP A 522 19.47 10.50 20.99
CA ASP A 522 19.09 11.90 21.10
C ASP A 522 19.34 12.71 19.83
N GLU A 523 20.23 12.25 18.94
CA GLU A 523 20.54 12.89 17.66
C GLU A 523 19.48 12.57 16.60
N MET A 524 18.74 11.47 16.75
CA MET A 524 17.60 11.20 15.88
C MET A 524 16.42 12.13 16.17
N GLN A 525 15.64 12.42 15.14
CA GLN A 525 14.39 13.17 15.24
C GLN A 525 13.16 12.27 15.05
N PRO A 526 12.01 12.61 15.62
CA PRO A 526 10.78 11.89 15.33
C PRO A 526 10.38 12.06 13.86
N ALA A 527 10.07 10.97 13.17
CA ALA A 527 9.64 10.98 11.78
C ALA A 527 8.58 9.90 11.51
N VAL A 528 7.75 10.11 10.48
CA VAL A 528 6.77 9.12 10.05
C VAL A 528 7.45 8.05 9.19
N ARG A 529 7.56 6.83 9.71
CA ARG A 529 8.06 5.68 8.97
C ARG A 529 7.03 5.21 7.93
N PRO A 530 7.39 4.96 6.66
CA PRO A 530 6.43 4.52 5.65
C PRO A 530 5.64 3.26 6.01
N ALA A 531 6.24 2.28 6.70
CA ALA A 531 5.58 1.06 7.19
C ALA A 531 4.45 1.33 8.19
N VAL A 532 4.43 2.51 8.82
CA VAL A 532 3.33 2.96 9.70
C VAL A 532 2.20 3.61 8.89
N LYS A 533 2.52 4.17 7.72
CA LYS A 533 1.59 4.88 6.84
C LYS A 533 0.93 3.95 5.81
N ASN A 534 1.69 3.02 5.27
CA ASN A 534 1.26 2.11 4.22
C ASN A 534 0.56 0.92 4.85
N LEU A 535 -0.68 0.65 4.42
CA LEU A 535 -1.45 -0.49 4.92
C LEU A 535 -1.61 -1.52 3.81
N LEU A 536 -1.43 -2.78 4.17
CA LEU A 536 -1.72 -3.90 3.27
C LEU A 536 -3.22 -3.93 2.97
N ASP A 537 -3.57 -3.97 1.68
CA ASP A 537 -4.95 -4.11 1.25
C ASP A 537 -5.41 -5.56 1.37
N ILE A 538 -5.76 -5.98 2.58
CA ILE A 538 -6.24 -7.33 2.89
C ILE A 538 -7.64 -7.64 2.31
N ARG A 539 -8.31 -6.67 1.68
CA ARG A 539 -9.67 -6.84 1.16
C ARG A 539 -9.65 -7.91 0.06
N GLY A 540 -10.55 -8.87 0.18
CA GLY A 540 -10.64 -10.00 -0.75
C GLY A 540 -11.16 -9.60 -2.15
N PRO A 541 -11.09 -10.53 -3.12
CA PRO A 541 -11.62 -10.33 -4.48
C PRO A 541 -13.09 -9.89 -4.51
N GLU A 542 -13.88 -10.30 -3.50
CA GLU A 542 -15.28 -9.91 -3.32
C GLU A 542 -15.47 -8.38 -3.23
N THR A 543 -14.55 -7.68 -2.57
CA THR A 543 -14.59 -6.21 -2.49
C THR A 543 -14.27 -5.56 -3.85
N LYS A 544 -13.45 -6.22 -4.69
CA LYS A 544 -13.18 -5.76 -6.06
C LYS A 544 -14.45 -5.72 -6.90
N LYS A 545 -15.33 -6.72 -6.79
CA LYS A 545 -16.62 -6.76 -7.51
C LYS A 545 -17.50 -5.56 -7.16
N ARG A 546 -17.52 -5.14 -5.89
CA ARG A 546 -18.29 -3.96 -5.44
C ARG A 546 -17.72 -2.63 -5.96
N LEU A 547 -16.41 -2.56 -6.18
CA LEU A 547 -15.71 -1.35 -6.61
C LEU A 547 -15.53 -1.23 -8.13
N LYS A 548 -15.79 -2.28 -8.91
CA LYS A 548 -15.83 -2.21 -10.40
C LYS A 548 -16.83 -1.18 -10.94
N ASN A 549 -17.82 -0.77 -10.14
CA ASN A 549 -18.77 0.28 -10.52
C ASN A 549 -18.23 1.70 -10.27
N SER A 550 -17.10 1.86 -9.58
CA SER A 550 -16.46 3.16 -9.42
C SER A 550 -15.57 3.42 -10.65
N HIS A 551 -15.79 4.54 -11.33
CA HIS A 551 -15.02 4.93 -12.52
C HIS A 551 -13.57 5.31 -12.21
N SER A 552 -13.06 4.96 -11.02
CA SER A 552 -11.67 5.21 -10.66
C SER A 552 -10.81 4.17 -11.36
N LYS A 553 -9.92 4.61 -12.27
CA LYS A 553 -8.83 3.81 -12.85
C LYS A 553 -7.89 3.18 -11.79
N HIS A 554 -8.14 3.42 -10.50
CA HIS A 554 -7.39 2.93 -9.36
C HIS A 554 -8.28 2.13 -8.40
N SER A 555 -9.16 1.27 -8.92
CA SER A 555 -9.92 0.34 -8.09
C SER A 555 -8.96 -0.46 -7.19
N PRO A 556 -9.29 -0.67 -5.90
CA PRO A 556 -8.40 -1.38 -4.99
C PRO A 556 -8.08 -2.77 -5.51
N LYS A 557 -6.77 -3.02 -5.68
CA LYS A 557 -6.27 -4.24 -6.32
C LYS A 557 -6.29 -5.45 -5.37
N GLY A 558 -6.67 -5.28 -4.10
CA GLY A 558 -6.54 -6.30 -3.07
C GLY A 558 -5.09 -6.76 -2.91
N ILE A 559 -4.87 -7.76 -2.07
CA ILE A 559 -3.56 -8.40 -1.95
C ILE A 559 -3.20 -9.13 -3.25
N SER A 560 -1.99 -8.93 -3.76
CA SER A 560 -1.48 -9.69 -4.90
C SER A 560 -1.13 -11.13 -4.49
N ASN A 561 -1.09 -12.05 -5.45
CA ASN A 561 -0.73 -13.44 -5.18
C ASN A 561 0.68 -13.54 -4.57
N SER A 562 1.62 -12.75 -5.07
CA SER A 562 3.00 -12.73 -4.59
C SER A 562 3.08 -12.22 -3.15
N ALA A 563 2.35 -11.15 -2.81
CA ALA A 563 2.27 -10.68 -1.42
C ALA A 563 1.64 -11.74 -0.51
N HIS A 564 0.67 -12.52 -1.02
CA HIS A 564 0.11 -13.65 -0.28
C HIS A 564 1.15 -14.74 -0.03
N THR A 565 1.87 -15.17 -1.07
CA THR A 565 2.93 -16.18 -0.98
C THR A 565 4.04 -15.74 -0.02
N ALA A 566 4.46 -14.47 -0.07
CA ALA A 566 5.45 -13.94 0.85
C ALA A 566 4.98 -14.02 2.31
N LEU A 567 3.74 -13.61 2.60
CA LEU A 567 3.17 -13.70 3.95
C LEU A 567 3.05 -15.14 4.44
N GLU A 568 2.70 -16.08 3.56
CA GLU A 568 2.64 -17.51 3.90
C GLU A 568 4.02 -18.13 4.14
N ALA A 569 5.06 -17.60 3.48
CA ALA A 569 6.46 -17.93 3.73
C ALA A 569 7.04 -17.25 4.99
N GLY A 570 6.23 -16.48 5.72
CA GLY A 570 6.64 -15.78 6.94
C GLY A 570 7.54 -14.58 6.70
N LEU A 571 7.42 -13.94 5.53
CA LEU A 571 8.13 -12.71 5.20
C LEU A 571 7.41 -11.47 5.74
N PRO A 572 8.13 -10.46 6.24
CA PRO A 572 7.52 -9.20 6.64
C PRO A 572 7.11 -8.39 5.40
N TRP A 573 5.91 -7.80 5.47
CA TRP A 573 5.43 -6.83 4.48
C TRP A 573 5.49 -5.42 5.06
N ALA A 574 6.21 -4.49 4.47
CA ALA A 574 6.28 -3.11 4.95
C ALA A 574 5.44 -2.17 4.08
N SER A 575 5.67 -2.20 2.77
CA SER A 575 4.98 -1.31 1.82
C SER A 575 4.63 -1.96 0.48
N GLY A 576 5.01 -3.22 0.27
CA GLY A 576 5.01 -3.91 -1.01
C GLY A 576 6.24 -3.62 -1.86
N VAL A 577 6.25 -4.13 -3.09
CA VAL A 577 7.37 -3.99 -4.05
C VAL A 577 7.81 -2.52 -4.17
N SER A 578 9.12 -2.29 -4.19
CA SER A 578 9.71 -0.96 -4.01
C SER A 578 9.93 -0.21 -5.31
N GLY A 579 9.19 0.89 -5.49
CA GLY A 579 9.47 1.85 -6.57
C GLY A 579 10.84 2.52 -6.41
N SER A 580 11.32 2.70 -5.18
CA SER A 580 12.65 3.28 -4.94
C SER A 580 13.76 2.31 -5.36
N THR A 581 13.61 1.01 -5.07
CA THR A 581 14.57 0.00 -5.57
C THR A 581 14.57 -0.03 -7.10
N ASN A 582 13.40 0.10 -7.75
CA ASN A 582 13.31 0.22 -9.20
C ASN A 582 14.15 1.40 -9.72
N ILE A 583 13.92 2.60 -9.19
CA ILE A 583 14.68 3.81 -9.57
C ILE A 583 16.19 3.58 -9.36
N ALA A 584 16.60 3.05 -8.21
CA ALA A 584 18.00 2.81 -7.88
C ALA A 584 18.67 1.85 -8.89
N LEU A 585 18.02 0.75 -9.26
CA LEU A 585 18.59 -0.24 -10.18
C LEU A 585 18.72 0.29 -11.62
N TYR A 586 17.77 1.09 -12.09
CA TYR A 586 17.92 1.74 -13.40
C TYR A 586 18.98 2.84 -13.36
N ALA A 587 19.08 3.60 -12.27
CA ALA A 587 20.15 4.57 -12.07
C ALA A 587 21.53 3.88 -12.07
N TYR A 588 21.65 2.72 -11.41
CA TYR A 588 22.84 1.88 -11.46
C TYR A 588 23.23 1.52 -12.89
N ARG A 589 22.29 0.96 -13.67
CA ARG A 589 22.54 0.49 -15.03
C ARG A 589 22.93 1.62 -15.97
N ASP A 590 22.18 2.71 -15.97
CA ASP A 590 22.28 3.74 -17.02
C ASP A 590 23.27 4.85 -16.66
N LEU A 591 23.47 5.13 -15.37
CA LEU A 591 24.30 6.24 -14.91
C LEU A 591 25.58 5.72 -14.24
N VAL A 592 25.44 4.90 -13.20
CA VAL A 592 26.58 4.48 -12.38
C VAL A 592 27.54 3.57 -13.16
N LYS A 593 27.02 2.57 -13.89
CA LYS A 593 27.85 1.67 -14.70
C LYS A 593 28.53 2.40 -15.86
N GLY A 594 27.87 3.39 -16.44
CA GLY A 594 28.48 4.27 -17.45
C GLY A 594 29.67 5.06 -16.90
N HIS A 595 29.53 5.59 -15.68
CA HIS A 595 30.60 6.31 -14.98
C HIS A 595 31.74 5.37 -14.55
N ALA A 596 31.43 4.24 -13.92
CA ALA A 596 32.38 3.25 -13.43
C ALA A 596 33.30 2.70 -14.53
N ARG A 597 32.77 2.50 -15.75
CA ARG A 597 33.58 2.11 -16.92
C ARG A 597 34.68 3.12 -17.26
N ASN A 598 34.42 4.41 -17.03
CA ASN A 598 35.41 5.45 -17.26
C ASN A 598 36.45 5.50 -16.15
N GLU A 599 36.07 5.16 -14.91
CA GLU A 599 36.99 5.09 -13.76
C GLU A 599 37.74 3.75 -13.65
N GLN A 600 37.49 2.78 -14.54
CA GLN A 600 38.04 1.42 -14.48
C GLN A 600 37.76 0.72 -13.15
N SER A 601 36.62 1.03 -12.52
CA SER A 601 36.22 0.44 -11.24
C SER A 601 35.31 -0.77 -11.45
N ASP A 602 35.64 -1.90 -10.83
CA ASP A 602 34.76 -3.07 -10.76
C ASP A 602 33.68 -2.82 -9.70
N LEU A 603 32.57 -2.20 -10.12
CA LEU A 603 31.42 -1.99 -9.26
C LEU A 603 30.61 -3.27 -9.12
N ASN A 604 30.49 -3.77 -7.88
CA ASN A 604 29.65 -4.91 -7.57
C ASN A 604 28.18 -4.45 -7.38
N ILE A 605 27.27 -4.96 -8.21
CA ILE A 605 25.84 -4.65 -8.12
C ILE A 605 25.22 -5.14 -6.80
N HIS A 606 25.76 -6.21 -6.20
CA HIS A 606 25.24 -6.74 -4.95
C HIS A 606 25.50 -5.80 -3.77
N ASP A 607 26.67 -5.15 -3.73
CA ASP A 607 27.00 -4.12 -2.75
C ASP A 607 26.13 -2.86 -2.96
N PHE A 608 25.89 -2.47 -4.22
CA PHE A 608 24.97 -1.38 -4.54
C PHE A 608 23.54 -1.66 -4.07
N LEU A 609 23.03 -2.87 -4.35
CA LEU A 609 21.70 -3.30 -3.93
C LEU A 609 21.60 -3.35 -2.40
N LEU A 610 22.66 -3.79 -1.71
CA LEU A 610 22.72 -3.77 -0.26
C LEU A 610 22.67 -2.34 0.31
N GLY A 611 23.42 -1.39 -0.26
CA GLY A 611 23.34 0.03 0.14
C GLY A 611 21.94 0.62 -0.03
N THR A 612 21.28 0.29 -1.13
CA THR A 612 19.87 0.68 -1.38
C THR A 612 18.93 0.04 -0.35
N MET A 613 19.15 -1.24 -0.04
CA MET A 613 18.37 -1.99 0.95
C MET A 613 18.54 -1.41 2.37
N MET A 614 19.77 -1.04 2.74
CA MET A 614 20.07 -0.40 4.01
C MET A 614 19.24 0.87 4.19
N PHE A 615 19.18 1.73 3.16
CA PHE A 615 18.33 2.92 3.21
C PHE A 615 16.85 2.56 3.40
N LEU A 616 16.30 1.72 2.54
CA LEU A 616 14.86 1.50 2.49
C LEU A 616 14.33 0.77 3.73
N VAL A 617 15.09 -0.15 4.31
CA VAL A 617 14.68 -0.87 5.52
C VAL A 617 14.89 -0.01 6.76
N TYR A 618 16.04 0.67 6.89
CA TYR A 618 16.33 1.53 8.04
C TYR A 618 15.32 2.68 8.15
N ASP A 619 14.96 3.28 7.02
CA ASP A 619 13.94 4.33 6.94
C ASP A 619 12.53 3.85 7.34
N GLY A 620 12.32 2.53 7.38
CA GLY A 620 11.02 1.92 7.58
C GLY A 620 10.17 1.91 6.31
N GLY A 621 10.81 2.02 5.15
CA GLY A 621 10.21 2.00 3.82
C GLY A 621 9.75 0.61 3.41
N HIS A 622 10.67 -0.34 3.39
CA HIS A 622 10.49 -1.66 2.79
C HIS A 622 11.15 -2.76 3.63
N SER A 623 10.68 -4.00 3.51
CA SER A 623 11.44 -5.17 4.01
C SER A 623 12.59 -5.52 3.07
N MET A 624 13.56 -6.29 3.55
CA MET A 624 14.66 -6.77 2.69
C MET A 624 14.10 -7.60 1.52
N HIS A 625 13.09 -8.43 1.80
CA HIS A 625 12.36 -9.15 0.77
C HIS A 625 11.74 -8.28 -0.31
N GLU A 626 11.08 -7.17 0.06
CA GLU A 626 10.46 -6.28 -0.94
C GLU A 626 11.50 -5.66 -1.88
N VAL A 627 12.71 -5.39 -1.37
CA VAL A 627 13.85 -4.92 -2.16
C VAL A 627 14.35 -6.02 -3.09
N LEU A 628 14.64 -7.22 -2.55
CA LEU A 628 15.11 -8.37 -3.33
C LEU A 628 14.10 -8.84 -4.38
N TRP A 629 12.81 -8.78 -4.06
CA TRP A 629 11.74 -9.10 -4.99
C TRP A 629 11.70 -8.12 -6.15
N THR A 630 11.81 -6.82 -5.85
CA THR A 630 11.92 -5.80 -6.90
C THR A 630 13.12 -6.08 -7.82
N ALA A 631 14.27 -6.38 -7.24
CA ALA A 631 15.49 -6.64 -8.00
C ALA A 631 15.38 -7.90 -8.88
N SER A 632 14.80 -8.98 -8.34
CA SER A 632 14.53 -10.23 -9.04
C SER A 632 13.61 -10.05 -10.25
N LEU A 633 12.55 -9.24 -10.12
CA LEU A 633 11.63 -8.93 -11.21
C LEU A 633 12.32 -8.24 -12.40
N PHE A 634 13.39 -7.48 -12.15
CA PHE A 634 14.06 -6.69 -13.19
C PHE A 634 15.31 -7.34 -13.77
N ASP A 635 16.01 -8.15 -12.99
CA ASP A 635 17.19 -8.86 -13.48
C ASP A 635 16.85 -9.77 -14.67
N LYS A 636 15.70 -10.44 -14.60
CA LYS A 636 15.21 -11.37 -15.61
C LYS A 636 15.02 -10.75 -17.00
N GLU A 637 14.52 -9.53 -17.06
CA GLU A 637 14.02 -8.97 -18.32
C GLU A 637 14.85 -7.78 -18.81
N ASN A 638 15.27 -6.89 -17.89
CA ASN A 638 15.70 -5.55 -18.28
C ASN A 638 17.11 -5.16 -17.79
N LEU A 639 17.52 -5.65 -16.61
CA LEU A 639 18.85 -5.36 -16.09
C LEU A 639 19.87 -6.35 -16.67
N LYS A 640 19.58 -7.66 -16.64
CA LYS A 640 20.51 -8.73 -17.05
C LYS A 640 21.89 -8.59 -16.39
N GLU A 641 21.90 -8.17 -15.13
CA GLU A 641 23.12 -7.91 -14.36
C GLU A 641 23.57 -9.15 -13.58
N GLY A 642 22.82 -10.25 -13.65
CA GLY A 642 23.20 -11.52 -13.07
C GLY A 642 23.08 -11.52 -11.54
N LEU A 643 21.99 -10.93 -11.03
CA LEU A 643 21.74 -10.86 -9.59
C LEU A 643 21.51 -12.22 -8.94
N ASN A 644 21.15 -13.26 -9.71
CA ASN A 644 21.08 -14.65 -9.25
C ASN A 644 20.28 -14.87 -7.94
N LEU A 645 19.23 -14.07 -7.69
CA LEU A 645 18.48 -14.05 -6.42
C LEU A 645 17.53 -15.24 -6.20
N GLY A 646 17.79 -16.38 -6.83
CA GLY A 646 16.99 -17.60 -6.73
C GLY A 646 16.01 -17.83 -7.89
N ASN A 647 15.00 -18.68 -7.66
CA ASN A 647 14.09 -19.14 -8.71
C ASN A 647 13.14 -18.04 -9.19
N THR A 648 13.47 -17.41 -10.31
CA THR A 648 12.72 -16.31 -10.95
C THR A 648 11.68 -16.78 -11.97
N LYS A 649 11.38 -18.09 -12.03
CA LYS A 649 10.46 -18.63 -13.06
C LYS A 649 9.06 -18.04 -12.97
N ASN A 650 8.61 -17.66 -11.78
CA ASN A 650 7.30 -17.06 -11.58
C ASN A 650 7.37 -15.85 -10.64
N ASP A 651 7.18 -14.66 -11.23
CA ASP A 651 7.09 -13.36 -10.56
C ASP A 651 6.06 -13.33 -9.42
N GLN A 652 5.05 -14.22 -9.46
CA GLN A 652 4.00 -14.33 -8.45
C GLN A 652 4.34 -15.22 -7.27
N SER A 653 5.49 -15.91 -7.27
CA SER A 653 5.87 -16.84 -6.21
C SER A 653 7.29 -16.59 -5.69
N PHE A 654 7.84 -15.40 -5.94
CA PHE A 654 9.16 -15.06 -5.42
C PHE A 654 9.13 -15.02 -3.90
N VAL A 655 10.00 -15.81 -3.28
CA VAL A 655 10.32 -15.82 -1.86
C VAL A 655 11.82 -15.60 -1.81
N SER A 656 12.26 -14.56 -1.11
CA SER A 656 13.69 -14.29 -0.98
C SER A 656 14.32 -15.40 -0.16
N ASP A 657 15.59 -15.70 -0.44
CA ASP A 657 16.44 -16.52 0.41
C ASP A 657 17.57 -15.62 0.90
N TYR A 658 17.49 -15.16 2.16
CA TYR A 658 18.48 -14.24 2.71
C TYR A 658 19.83 -14.94 2.88
N LYS A 659 19.86 -16.25 3.12
CA LYS A 659 21.11 -17.01 3.23
C LYS A 659 21.83 -17.05 1.89
N SER A 660 21.12 -17.45 0.83
CA SER A 660 21.66 -17.41 -0.54
C SER A 660 22.09 -15.99 -0.94
N TYR A 661 21.32 -14.95 -0.59
CA TYR A 661 21.71 -13.57 -0.87
C TYR A 661 23.02 -13.16 -0.18
N MET A 662 23.24 -13.56 1.06
CA MET A 662 24.51 -13.31 1.75
C MET A 662 25.68 -14.04 1.09
N GLU A 663 25.46 -15.27 0.61
CA GLU A 663 26.47 -16.08 -0.10
C GLU A 663 26.83 -15.54 -1.49
N LEU A 664 25.94 -14.77 -2.12
CA LEU A 664 26.22 -14.09 -3.40
C LEU A 664 27.18 -12.90 -3.25
N GLN A 665 27.45 -12.48 -2.02
CA GLN A 665 28.32 -11.34 -1.75
C GLN A 665 29.77 -11.82 -1.77
N GLY A 666 30.69 -10.94 -2.17
CA GLY A 666 32.12 -11.23 -2.06
C GLY A 666 32.51 -11.55 -0.61
N THR A 667 33.66 -12.20 -0.41
CA THR A 667 34.09 -12.74 0.90
C THR A 667 34.00 -11.72 2.05
N ASP A 668 34.36 -10.47 1.78
CA ASP A 668 34.44 -9.43 2.81
C ASP A 668 33.03 -8.97 3.21
N THR A 669 32.20 -8.55 2.24
CA THR A 669 30.79 -8.17 2.49
C THR A 669 29.98 -9.34 3.06
N GLN A 670 30.24 -10.58 2.64
CA GLN A 670 29.58 -11.77 3.18
C GLN A 670 29.85 -11.95 4.68
N ALA A 671 31.08 -11.69 5.14
CA ALA A 671 31.45 -11.81 6.54
C ALA A 671 30.68 -10.78 7.39
N ASP A 672 30.63 -9.52 6.94
CA ASP A 672 29.89 -8.46 7.63
C ASP A 672 28.39 -8.75 7.69
N LEU A 673 27.79 -9.25 6.60
CA LEU A 673 26.39 -9.66 6.58
C LEU A 673 26.10 -10.83 7.50
N THR A 674 26.98 -11.82 7.54
CA THR A 674 26.84 -12.99 8.42
C THR A 674 26.89 -12.57 9.88
N GLN A 675 27.79 -11.64 10.23
CA GLN A 675 27.88 -11.07 11.57
C GLN A 675 26.63 -10.26 11.92
N ALA A 676 26.18 -9.36 11.03
CA ALA A 676 24.96 -8.57 11.24
C ALA A 676 23.71 -9.45 11.38
N ALA A 677 23.60 -10.54 10.60
CA ALA A 677 22.52 -11.51 10.71
C ALA A 677 22.51 -12.22 12.07
N LYS A 678 23.69 -12.62 12.56
CA LYS A 678 23.84 -13.23 13.90
C LYS A 678 23.39 -12.28 15.00
N GLU A 679 23.86 -11.04 14.97
CA GLU A 679 23.49 -10.00 15.94
C GLU A 679 22.00 -9.65 15.86
N ALA A 680 21.42 -9.65 14.66
CA ALA A 680 19.99 -9.47 14.48
C ALA A 680 19.15 -10.59 15.14
N PHE A 681 19.61 -11.84 15.11
CA PHE A 681 18.94 -12.92 15.84
C PHE A 681 19.04 -12.74 17.36
N ASP A 682 20.17 -12.26 17.87
CA ASP A 682 20.32 -11.90 19.29
C ASP A 682 19.30 -10.82 19.68
N ASP A 683 19.17 -9.78 18.85
CA ASP A 683 18.17 -8.72 19.05
C ASP A 683 16.74 -9.21 18.97
N VAL A 684 16.43 -10.13 18.05
CA VAL A 684 15.08 -10.72 17.94
C VAL A 684 14.74 -11.55 19.18
N VAL A 685 15.67 -12.36 19.68
CA VAL A 685 15.47 -13.15 20.91
C VAL A 685 15.33 -12.23 22.12
N ASN A 686 16.16 -11.20 22.23
CA ASN A 686 16.05 -10.17 23.28
C ASN A 686 14.70 -9.44 23.20
N TYR A 687 14.27 -9.07 22.00
CA TYR A 687 12.98 -8.44 21.75
C TYR A 687 11.83 -9.38 22.11
N PHE A 688 11.92 -10.67 21.78
CA PHE A 688 10.94 -11.69 22.18
C PHE A 688 10.84 -11.79 23.70
N ASN A 689 11.98 -11.98 24.38
CA ASN A 689 12.04 -12.11 25.83
C ASN A 689 11.53 -10.87 26.54
N LYS A 690 11.78 -9.69 25.99
CA LYS A 690 11.29 -8.43 26.53
C LYS A 690 9.80 -8.23 26.25
N ASN A 691 9.34 -8.35 25.01
CA ASN A 691 8.04 -7.81 24.60
C ASN A 691 6.94 -8.86 24.38
N SER A 692 7.26 -10.16 24.35
CA SER A 692 6.30 -11.22 24.04
C SER A 692 5.43 -11.59 25.25
N TYR A 693 4.15 -11.84 25.01
CA TYR A 693 3.27 -12.51 25.97
C TYR A 693 3.74 -13.93 26.31
N TYR A 694 4.35 -14.60 25.33
CA TYR A 694 4.77 -15.99 25.41
C TYR A 694 6.18 -16.18 25.96
N ARG A 695 6.83 -15.10 26.42
CA ARG A 695 8.10 -15.23 27.15
C ARG A 695 7.89 -16.19 28.32
N GLU A 696 8.90 -16.99 28.65
CA GLU A 696 8.85 -17.71 29.92
C GLU A 696 8.71 -16.64 31.01
N LYS A 697 7.54 -16.58 31.63
CA LYS A 697 7.42 -15.87 32.89
C LYS A 697 8.28 -16.70 33.83
N GLU A 698 9.54 -16.30 34.01
CA GLU A 698 10.25 -16.62 35.24
C GLU A 698 9.23 -16.43 36.36
N ASN A 699 9.14 -17.37 37.29
CA ASN A 699 8.23 -17.35 38.43
C ASN A 699 8.48 -16.15 39.39
N THR A 700 9.01 -15.04 38.88
CA THR A 700 9.05 -13.74 39.50
C THR A 700 7.63 -13.18 39.47
N PRO A 701 6.97 -13.03 40.64
CA PRO A 701 5.72 -12.30 40.70
C PRO A 701 5.91 -10.96 40.01
N LEU A 702 4.96 -10.58 39.15
CA LEU A 702 4.93 -9.21 38.61
C LEU A 702 5.11 -8.27 39.81
N PRO A 703 6.09 -7.34 39.79
CA PRO A 703 6.19 -6.35 40.85
C PRO A 703 4.83 -5.67 40.95
N ASP A 704 4.23 -5.66 42.15
CA ASP A 704 2.98 -4.97 42.39
C ASP A 704 3.09 -3.58 41.78
N PHE A 705 2.28 -3.32 40.76
CA PHE A 705 2.22 -1.99 40.15
C PHE A 705 1.98 -1.01 41.29
N PRO A 706 2.84 0.00 41.49
CA PRO A 706 2.66 0.92 42.60
C PRO A 706 1.29 1.59 42.44
N ASP A 707 0.47 1.54 43.50
CA ASP A 707 -0.89 2.09 43.54
C ASP A 707 -0.94 3.59 43.18
N SER A 708 0.21 4.26 43.08
CA SER A 708 0.37 5.61 42.56
C SER A 708 -0.13 5.81 41.13
N LEU A 709 -0.29 4.76 40.32
CA LEU A 709 -0.88 4.87 38.97
C LEU A 709 -2.41 4.77 38.94
N LYS A 710 -3.08 4.39 40.03
CA LYS A 710 -4.55 4.28 40.09
C LYS A 710 -5.25 5.61 40.45
N ASN A 711 -4.53 6.61 40.98
CA ASN A 711 -5.15 7.81 41.57
C ASN A 711 -4.95 9.14 40.81
N ASN A 712 -4.34 9.16 39.63
CA ASN A 712 -4.12 10.40 38.87
C ASN A 712 -5.24 10.72 37.86
N GLN A 713 -6.51 10.63 38.27
CA GLN A 713 -7.65 11.15 37.46
C GLN A 713 -8.34 12.39 38.04
N THR A 714 -7.95 12.90 39.20
CA THR A 714 -8.48 14.18 39.70
C THR A 714 -7.46 14.92 40.57
N GLY A 715 -6.88 16.01 40.07
CA GLY A 715 -6.30 17.04 40.95
C GLY A 715 -4.98 17.68 40.51
N ASP A 716 -5.07 18.97 40.20
CA ASP A 716 -4.08 20.06 40.27
C ASP A 716 -2.56 19.73 40.38
N VAL A 717 -1.84 20.15 39.34
CA VAL A 717 -0.37 20.23 39.31
C VAL A 717 0.08 21.49 40.05
N ARG A 718 0.62 21.33 41.25
CA ARG A 718 1.62 22.25 41.82
C ARG A 718 2.98 21.58 41.82
N ALA A 719 3.94 22.29 41.25
CA ALA A 719 5.33 21.90 41.08
C ALA A 719 6.00 21.47 42.39
N SER A 720 6.70 20.35 42.36
CA SER A 720 7.70 19.97 43.35
C SER A 720 9.01 19.69 42.65
N THR A 721 9.99 20.53 42.96
CA THR A 721 11.39 20.47 42.55
C THR A 721 12.13 19.45 43.39
N SER A 722 12.70 18.42 42.76
CA SER A 722 13.88 17.74 43.33
C SER A 722 14.83 17.33 42.21
N ALA A 723 16.06 17.80 42.35
CA ALA A 723 17.16 17.62 41.40
C ALA A 723 17.78 16.21 41.54
N PRO A 724 18.30 15.62 40.46
CA PRO A 724 19.23 14.50 40.54
C PRO A 724 20.68 14.98 40.66
N PRO A 725 21.57 14.15 41.22
CA PRO A 725 22.92 14.53 41.60
C PRO A 725 23.87 14.67 40.40
N SER A 726 24.79 15.60 40.56
CA SER A 726 25.89 15.99 39.69
C SER A 726 26.80 14.84 39.25
N LEU A 727 27.04 14.75 37.94
CA LEU A 727 28.23 14.11 37.37
C LEU A 727 29.08 15.19 36.69
N GLU A 728 30.28 15.34 37.25
CA GLU A 728 31.31 16.30 36.87
C GLU A 728 32.03 15.92 35.56
N LYS A 729 32.34 16.98 34.80
CA LYS A 729 33.54 17.18 33.96
C LYS A 729 33.62 16.44 32.61
N PHE A 730 33.33 17.18 31.54
CA PHE A 730 34.30 17.43 30.47
C PHE A 730 34.09 18.87 29.92
N LYS A 731 35.19 19.63 29.83
CA LYS A 731 35.24 21.01 29.31
C LYS A 731 35.32 21.00 27.78
N PRO A 732 34.61 21.89 27.06
CA PRO A 732 35.05 22.35 25.75
C PRO A 732 35.63 23.77 25.83
N THR A 733 36.75 23.92 25.15
CA THR A 733 37.51 25.16 24.98
C THR A 733 36.74 26.08 24.02
N GLN A 734 36.25 27.21 24.53
CA GLN A 734 35.85 28.37 23.71
C GLN A 734 37.11 29.08 23.18
N LYS A 735 37.09 29.47 21.91
CA LYS A 735 37.83 30.64 21.44
C LYS A 735 36.94 31.51 20.55
N LEU A 736 36.76 32.73 21.04
CA LEU A 736 36.08 33.91 20.48
C LEU A 736 36.69 34.41 19.17
N PHE A 737 35.86 35.07 18.35
CA PHE A 737 35.95 36.47 17.82
C PHE A 737 34.75 36.64 16.86
N THR A 738 33.63 37.29 17.22
CA THR A 738 33.31 38.74 17.14
C THR A 738 33.77 39.46 15.88
N ASP A 739 32.81 39.94 15.08
CA ASP A 739 32.61 41.34 14.61
C ASP A 739 31.41 41.32 13.64
N SER A 740 30.21 41.77 14.04
CA SER A 740 29.62 43.10 13.81
C SER A 740 29.82 43.68 12.41
N ILE A 741 28.72 43.97 11.69
CA ILE A 741 28.34 45.33 11.21
C ILE A 741 27.15 45.25 10.23
N ASP A 742 26.13 46.04 10.58
CA ASP A 742 25.15 46.79 9.79
C ASP A 742 24.19 46.14 8.77
N SER A 743 22.91 46.21 9.14
CA SER A 743 21.79 46.43 8.20
C SER A 743 21.94 47.79 7.50
N PRO A 744 21.37 47.96 6.28
CA PRO A 744 20.17 48.79 6.23
C PRO A 744 19.12 48.44 5.14
N SER A 745 17.87 48.68 5.54
CA SER A 745 16.76 49.32 4.80
C SER A 745 16.44 48.99 3.33
N SER A 746 15.22 48.48 3.14
CA SER A 746 14.11 48.98 2.31
C SER A 746 14.35 49.87 1.06
N THR A 747 13.52 49.59 0.05
CA THR A 747 12.84 50.45 -0.95
C THR A 747 13.11 50.17 -2.44
N ASP A 748 11.97 49.90 -3.10
CA ASP A 748 11.51 50.43 -4.39
C ASP A 748 11.95 49.89 -5.76
N TRP A 749 10.92 49.38 -6.45
CA TRP A 749 10.45 49.70 -7.81
C TRP A 749 11.35 49.45 -9.02
N GLY A 750 10.75 48.72 -9.96
CA GLY A 750 10.50 49.28 -11.29
C GLY A 750 11.32 48.69 -12.43
N ASN A 751 10.58 48.10 -13.38
CA ASN A 751 10.77 48.14 -14.83
C ASN A 751 12.21 48.27 -15.37
N ASP A 752 12.63 47.31 -16.19
CA ASP A 752 13.09 47.69 -17.51
C ASP A 752 12.80 46.64 -18.60
N LEU A 753 12.13 47.15 -19.63
CA LEU A 753 11.96 46.56 -20.96
C LEU A 753 13.27 46.74 -21.72
N GLY A 754 13.74 45.68 -22.37
CA GLY A 754 14.87 45.74 -23.29
C GLY A 754 14.63 44.87 -24.52
N VAL A 755 13.85 45.41 -25.48
CA VAL A 755 13.64 44.87 -26.82
C VAL A 755 14.95 44.86 -27.61
N THR A 756 15.25 43.78 -28.35
CA THR A 756 15.76 43.92 -29.72
C THR A 756 15.55 42.64 -30.54
N LEU A 757 14.58 42.71 -31.46
CA LEU A 757 14.57 41.96 -32.71
C LEU A 757 15.38 42.79 -33.73
N ARG A 758 16.38 42.18 -34.38
CA ARG A 758 16.73 42.45 -35.79
C ARG A 758 17.75 41.45 -36.37
N ASP A 759 17.36 40.96 -37.55
CA ASP A 759 18.13 40.69 -38.77
C ASP A 759 18.93 39.38 -38.96
N LEU A 760 18.33 38.53 -39.82
CA LEU A 760 18.80 38.02 -41.11
C LEU A 760 19.92 36.96 -41.21
N ASP A 761 19.48 35.81 -41.72
CA ASP A 761 19.97 35.05 -42.87
C ASP A 761 21.30 34.29 -42.87
N THR A 762 21.12 32.98 -43.13
CA THR A 762 21.94 32.05 -43.93
C THR A 762 23.38 31.77 -43.53
N ALA A 763 23.59 30.56 -43.00
CA ALA A 763 24.67 29.69 -43.45
C ALA A 763 24.22 28.23 -43.36
N GLY A 764 24.08 27.58 -44.51
CA GLY A 764 23.77 26.16 -44.59
C GLY A 764 24.92 25.30 -44.09
N GLY A 765 24.56 24.20 -43.42
CA GLY A 765 25.46 23.09 -43.13
C GLY A 765 24.67 21.80 -43.34
N GLU A 766 25.01 21.06 -44.40
CA GLU A 766 24.55 19.69 -44.60
C GLU A 766 25.11 18.79 -43.49
N VAL A 767 24.23 17.99 -42.88
CA VAL A 767 24.60 16.88 -42.02
C VAL A 767 24.60 15.63 -42.90
N SER A 768 25.76 15.01 -43.13
CA SER A 768 25.81 13.68 -43.73
C SER A 768 25.47 12.64 -42.66
N ILE A 769 24.49 11.79 -42.96
CA ILE A 769 24.18 10.59 -42.19
C ILE A 769 24.70 9.42 -43.01
N ASP A 770 25.68 8.68 -42.48
CA ASP A 770 26.08 7.40 -43.05
C ASP A 770 24.91 6.41 -42.92
N LEU A 771 24.41 5.95 -44.06
CA LEU A 771 23.39 4.90 -44.14
C LEU A 771 24.06 3.53 -44.20
N ILE A 772 23.61 2.64 -43.31
CA ILE A 772 23.81 1.20 -43.39
C ILE A 772 23.36 0.71 -44.78
N GLY A 773 24.16 -0.15 -45.41
CA GLY A 773 23.91 -0.63 -46.77
C GLY A 773 22.59 -1.39 -46.90
N LEU A 774 21.89 -1.17 -48.02
CA LEU A 774 20.60 -1.77 -48.38
C LEU A 774 20.56 -3.30 -48.22
N ASN A 775 21.68 -3.98 -48.46
CA ASN A 775 21.76 -5.44 -48.34
C ASN A 775 21.71 -5.91 -46.87
N ASP A 776 22.24 -5.11 -45.93
CA ASP A 776 22.25 -5.45 -44.51
C ASP A 776 20.86 -5.24 -43.89
N ALA A 777 20.15 -4.19 -44.32
CA ALA A 777 18.76 -3.95 -43.90
C ALA A 777 17.80 -5.03 -44.41
N LEU A 778 18.00 -5.52 -45.64
CA LEU A 778 17.22 -6.63 -46.19
C LEU A 778 17.56 -7.96 -45.52
N ALA A 779 18.83 -8.22 -45.20
CA ALA A 779 19.24 -9.42 -44.47
C ALA A 779 18.64 -9.48 -43.05
N ILE A 780 18.61 -8.35 -42.34
CA ILE A 780 18.02 -8.26 -40.98
C ILE A 780 16.50 -8.50 -41.04
N LEU A 781 15.82 -7.99 -42.07
CA LEU A 781 14.38 -8.19 -42.21
C LEU A 781 14.03 -9.64 -42.60
N ASP A 782 14.82 -10.28 -43.47
CA ASP A 782 14.66 -11.71 -43.76
C ASP A 782 14.93 -12.56 -42.51
N GLU A 783 15.90 -12.20 -41.68
CA GLU A 783 16.19 -12.89 -40.42
C GLU A 783 15.03 -12.77 -39.40
N ILE A 784 14.48 -11.56 -39.24
CA ILE A 784 13.32 -11.31 -38.37
C ILE A 784 12.10 -12.11 -38.86
N PHE A 785 11.83 -12.13 -40.16
CA PHE A 785 10.67 -12.86 -40.68
C PHE A 785 10.81 -14.38 -40.56
N ASN A 786 12.01 -14.92 -40.77
CA ASN A 786 12.29 -16.35 -40.60
C ASN A 786 12.28 -16.79 -39.12
N SER A 787 12.28 -15.85 -38.16
CA SER A 787 12.24 -16.13 -36.72
C SER A 787 10.84 -16.20 -36.11
N ILE A 788 9.78 -15.87 -36.87
CA ILE A 788 8.40 -15.91 -36.37
C ILE A 788 7.88 -17.35 -36.40
N GLN A 789 7.57 -17.89 -35.23
CA GLN A 789 6.98 -19.22 -35.05
C GLN A 789 5.56 -19.13 -34.50
N PHE A 790 4.69 -20.04 -34.94
CA PHE A 790 3.31 -20.16 -34.46
C PHE A 790 3.15 -21.42 -33.62
N THR A 791 2.57 -21.30 -32.43
CA THR A 791 2.31 -22.46 -31.58
C THR A 791 0.85 -22.87 -31.68
N LEU A 792 0.59 -24.14 -32.01
CA LEU A 792 -0.75 -24.71 -32.00
C LEU A 792 -1.23 -25.02 -30.57
N ASP A 793 -2.54 -25.25 -30.39
CA ASP A 793 -3.15 -25.55 -29.07
C ASP A 793 -2.58 -26.81 -28.38
N ASN A 794 -1.90 -27.68 -29.13
CA ASN A 794 -1.20 -28.86 -28.61
C ASN A 794 0.26 -28.57 -28.17
N GLY A 795 0.72 -27.32 -28.30
CA GLY A 795 2.07 -26.88 -27.94
C GLY A 795 3.13 -27.08 -29.02
N GLU A 796 2.75 -27.45 -30.23
CA GLU A 796 3.68 -27.69 -31.34
C GLU A 796 3.97 -26.38 -32.10
N GLU A 797 5.25 -26.09 -32.34
CA GLU A 797 5.71 -24.86 -33.03
C GLU A 797 5.85 -25.10 -34.53
N LEU A 798 5.24 -24.24 -35.34
CA LEU A 798 5.26 -24.27 -36.80
C LEU A 798 5.98 -23.04 -37.37
N SER A 799 6.75 -23.26 -38.42
CA SER A 799 7.24 -22.19 -39.30
C SER A 799 6.07 -21.57 -40.08
N ILE A 800 6.24 -20.35 -40.61
CA ILE A 800 5.27 -19.71 -41.51
C ILE A 800 4.87 -20.62 -42.68
N ASP A 801 5.84 -21.31 -43.28
CA ASP A 801 5.61 -22.19 -44.43
C ASP A 801 4.84 -23.45 -44.06
N ASP A 802 5.08 -24.00 -42.87
CA ASP A 802 4.37 -25.18 -42.39
C ASP A 802 2.95 -24.83 -41.92
N TYR A 803 2.78 -23.67 -41.29
CA TYR A 803 1.47 -23.12 -40.93
C TYR A 803 0.60 -22.86 -42.16
N SER A 804 1.18 -22.33 -43.24
CA SER A 804 0.47 -22.11 -44.50
C SER A 804 0.04 -23.43 -45.17
N LYS A 805 0.89 -24.48 -45.13
CA LYS A 805 0.54 -25.82 -45.64
C LYS A 805 -0.51 -26.52 -44.76
N GLU A 806 -0.46 -26.32 -43.45
CA GLU A 806 -1.46 -26.83 -42.50
C GLU A 806 -2.84 -26.26 -42.84
N LEU A 807 -2.94 -24.94 -43.06
CA LEU A 807 -4.17 -24.24 -43.46
C LEU A 807 -4.71 -24.74 -44.82
N GLU A 808 -3.83 -25.00 -45.79
CA GLU A 808 -4.20 -25.63 -47.06
C GLU A 808 -4.75 -27.05 -46.88
N SER A 809 -4.15 -27.83 -45.97
CA SER A 809 -4.52 -29.23 -45.71
C SER A 809 -5.90 -29.38 -45.04
N ILE A 810 -6.32 -28.39 -44.24
CA ILE A 810 -7.63 -28.39 -43.57
C ILE A 810 -8.73 -27.70 -44.40
N GLY A 811 -8.44 -27.31 -45.64
CA GLY A 811 -9.40 -26.70 -46.56
C GLY A 811 -9.92 -25.33 -46.12
N ALA A 812 -9.24 -24.69 -45.17
CA ALA A 812 -9.61 -23.37 -44.65
C ALA A 812 -9.00 -22.28 -45.54
N ARG A 813 -9.69 -21.97 -46.66
CA ARG A 813 -9.41 -20.74 -47.40
C ARG A 813 -10.03 -19.57 -46.64
N ASP A 814 -9.27 -18.91 -45.78
CA ASP A 814 -9.53 -17.50 -45.50
C ASP A 814 -8.75 -16.66 -46.53
N GLU A 815 -9.28 -16.65 -47.77
CA GLU A 815 -8.76 -15.84 -48.88
C GLU A 815 -8.59 -14.37 -48.47
N SER A 816 -9.33 -13.88 -47.47
CA SER A 816 -9.28 -12.48 -47.04
C SER A 816 -7.99 -12.13 -46.28
N LEU A 817 -7.41 -13.05 -45.50
CA LEU A 817 -6.21 -12.76 -44.71
C LEU A 817 -4.95 -12.80 -45.59
N ALA A 818 -4.87 -13.80 -46.48
CA ALA A 818 -3.78 -13.90 -47.45
C ALA A 818 -3.80 -12.71 -48.42
N GLU A 819 -4.97 -12.36 -48.98
CA GLU A 819 -5.11 -11.16 -49.82
C GLU A 819 -4.82 -9.86 -49.03
N HIS A 820 -5.16 -9.78 -47.74
CA HIS A 820 -4.86 -8.61 -46.92
C HIS A 820 -3.35 -8.44 -46.71
N ILE A 821 -2.63 -9.53 -46.44
CA ILE A 821 -1.17 -9.52 -46.26
C ILE A 821 -0.48 -9.18 -47.59
N GLU A 822 -0.89 -9.79 -48.71
CA GLU A 822 -0.35 -9.47 -50.04
C GLU A 822 -0.64 -8.02 -50.46
N SER A 823 -1.83 -7.51 -50.17
CA SER A 823 -2.23 -6.12 -50.43
C SER A 823 -1.38 -5.11 -49.65
N LYS A 824 -1.08 -5.39 -48.36
CA LYS A 824 -0.20 -4.54 -47.54
C LYS A 824 1.24 -4.57 -48.04
N LEU A 825 1.73 -5.73 -48.49
CA LEU A 825 3.04 -5.88 -49.13
C LEU A 825 3.13 -5.08 -50.44
N ALA A 826 2.10 -5.13 -51.29
CA ALA A 826 2.06 -4.38 -52.54
C ALA A 826 2.01 -2.86 -52.31
N LEU A 827 1.24 -2.40 -51.31
CA LEU A 827 1.19 -0.98 -50.92
C LEU A 827 2.52 -0.48 -50.38
N PHE A 828 3.22 -1.29 -49.59
CA PHE A 828 4.54 -0.95 -49.06
C PHE A 828 5.60 -0.87 -50.17
N LYS A 829 5.65 -1.87 -51.06
CA LYS A 829 6.56 -1.88 -52.22
C LYS A 829 6.33 -0.66 -53.13
N ASN A 830 5.08 -0.34 -53.47
CA ASN A 830 4.75 0.83 -54.29
C ASN A 830 5.09 2.17 -53.61
N SER A 831 4.92 2.28 -52.28
CA SER A 831 5.25 3.50 -51.55
C SER A 831 6.76 3.75 -51.51
N PHE A 832 7.55 2.67 -51.49
CA PHE A 832 9.00 2.73 -51.50
C PHE A 832 9.58 3.01 -52.90
N GLN A 833 9.00 2.40 -53.94
CA GLN A 833 9.39 2.63 -55.34
C GLN A 833 9.11 4.09 -55.77
N LYS A 834 8.00 4.67 -55.31
CA LYS A 834 7.72 6.11 -55.46
C LYS A 834 8.74 7.02 -54.76
N ARG A 835 9.41 6.56 -53.70
CA ARG A 835 10.48 7.32 -53.04
C ARG A 835 11.79 7.24 -53.84
N GLU A 836 12.10 6.13 -54.50
CA GLU A 836 13.23 6.02 -55.44
C GLU A 836 13.05 6.89 -56.68
N GLU A 837 11.86 6.92 -57.27
CA GLU A 837 11.56 7.77 -58.44
C GLU A 837 11.68 9.26 -58.10
N ASN A 838 11.40 9.64 -56.85
CA ASN A 838 11.58 11.01 -56.38
C ASN A 838 13.05 11.34 -56.04
N ASN A 839 13.87 10.36 -55.66
CA ASN A 839 15.27 10.56 -55.28
C ASN A 839 16.26 10.41 -56.45
N SER A 840 15.86 9.76 -57.55
CA SER A 840 16.68 9.62 -58.77
C SER A 840 16.81 10.92 -59.60
N ASN A 841 16.15 12.00 -59.19
CA ASN A 841 16.31 13.35 -59.77
C ASN A 841 17.45 14.19 -59.17
N ILE A 842 18.22 13.64 -58.23
CA ILE A 842 19.34 14.35 -57.59
C ILE A 842 20.58 13.47 -57.70
N ASN A 843 21.33 13.59 -58.79
CA ASN A 843 22.71 13.12 -58.85
C ASN A 843 23.52 13.87 -59.93
N SER A 844 24.49 14.66 -59.48
CA SER A 844 25.75 14.88 -60.21
C SER A 844 26.88 14.37 -59.31
N PRO A 845 27.88 13.65 -59.85
CA PRO A 845 28.89 13.00 -59.03
C PRO A 845 30.00 13.98 -58.63
N PRO A 846 30.60 13.87 -57.42
CA PRO A 846 31.87 14.53 -57.14
C PRO A 846 33.04 13.65 -57.58
N SER A 847 34.03 14.31 -58.18
CA SER A 847 35.38 13.82 -58.42
C SER A 847 36.24 13.93 -57.16
N GLU A 848 36.97 12.84 -56.88
CA GLU A 848 38.08 12.64 -55.92
C GLU A 848 37.89 13.05 -54.46
#